data_AF-A0A329WRX7-F1
#
_entry.id   AF-A0A329WRX7-F1
#
_cell.length_a   1.000
_cell.length_b   1.000
_cell.length_c   1.000
_cell.angle_alpha   90.00
_cell.angle_beta   90.00
_cell.angle_gamma   90.00
#
_symmetry.space_group_name_H-M   'P 1'
#
loop_
_entity.id
_entity.type
_entity.pdbx_description
1 polymer ?
#
loop_
_entity_poly.entity_id
_entity_poly.type
_entity_poly.pdbx_seq_one_letter_code
_entity_poly.pdbx_strand_id
1 'polypeptide(L)'
;MGLTGLTSKLTAMVSDTTFKLDERSTLDILNWIQEYTEKIPFDQDKEKFWHSFYFIQENHPRQLADIYQNVNKANGLLPAHQAFLLAFLKLLETTKILFNTFPARHRDLYYRELLGLTPRSAQADRVAIGITLNPDRVEYFIPKGTLFDAGHDSAGNPLQYVSELNVLANQGELTDLRWYRKEGDGWKSAILLNLADNIEFPENGIRLFSPTPNDVSVLSGYLITSPLFTMSAGERTIKVTLDSEWAGDSNQVTAQISSGDHWLSLLVEKEKSNLKLSLSANDDLISPPNALDNMTFDVPVLKLSTKQGPMLPKIKDIEINININGNRSMYYASDSGIEQTNATSFPFGQSPLLGSGFNLVAPEWYNSENATLTITPQWVGLPQQNFLKWYEGYETKPDNSAFKVQGYLVTPQKREKLNEAQSLFSGKEKPQGQSLKFTLPTMSFPLTDSSNPNDWPASVRIELAGQDFMHTQYWKDPKDKNLPYTPQISALQIQFSAKAKPEQFAVYPLTPFGWGEAAAETSAFTHEAFYLGFTGVLLGQTLSLYWQLEGIKKLTLSWFYLNKCNTWSKLDKFVDDQTGNLFDRGIWRTLLPQDASNQAALMPSGRYWLKAEITDKTDPQDYPRIKGLLYNATTVTLANAEAVEQEHFIDGLAVGSIKQPANTIPVNTIPANTIAAISGVTQPWASWNGRPQETEQAFLKRIPVRLSHRNRVLSWGNMVTLLKDHFVSLLDVRHHSGSKLTTIPAPEKQQLIVIPDSRYKDNDDALRPALNPARLAEMVEWLSRLSSPWVTIEINNPTYVDVNVDYQVTFISGINSDYGYHQLQQQLSRTYMPWGENPAIGVTMGNHIDYYQLLATIQQSPLVERVTNLSITIVNRVTGAVGTNIEANDNEVLILVWSDKHSSNKELINESSGCSVSRC
;
A
#
# COMPACT_ATOMS: atom_id res chain seq x y z
N MET A 1 -47.86 -41.19 34.56
CA MET A 1 -47.12 -40.31 33.64
C MET A 1 -47.44 -40.75 32.22
N GLY A 2 -47.92 -39.87 31.34
CA GLY A 2 -48.24 -40.26 29.96
C GLY A 2 -46.99 -40.64 29.16
N LEU A 3 -47.15 -41.47 28.13
CA LEU A 3 -46.05 -41.96 27.28
C LEU A 3 -45.22 -40.80 26.69
N THR A 4 -45.87 -39.70 26.30
CA THR A 4 -45.25 -38.45 25.84
C THR A 4 -44.38 -37.79 26.90
N GLY A 5 -44.81 -37.77 28.16
CA GLY A 5 -44.02 -37.25 29.27
C GLY A 5 -42.80 -38.13 29.58
N LEU A 6 -42.93 -39.46 29.44
CA LEU A 6 -41.81 -40.39 29.57
C LEU A 6 -40.78 -40.18 28.47
N THR A 7 -41.20 -40.11 27.20
CA THR A 7 -40.31 -39.86 26.07
C THR A 7 -39.58 -38.54 26.24
N SER A 8 -40.27 -37.45 26.60
CA SER A 8 -39.66 -36.15 26.84
C SER A 8 -38.58 -36.18 27.93
N LYS A 9 -38.82 -36.87 29.05
CA LYS A 9 -37.78 -37.05 30.08
C LYS A 9 -36.61 -37.89 29.61
N LEU A 10 -36.86 -38.96 28.85
CA LEU A 10 -35.80 -39.84 28.36
C LEU A 10 -34.93 -39.14 27.32
N THR A 11 -35.52 -38.36 26.41
CA THR A 11 -34.78 -37.57 25.41
C THR A 11 -33.91 -36.49 26.05
N ALA A 12 -34.27 -36.01 27.25
CA ALA A 12 -33.44 -35.08 28.02
C ALA A 12 -32.25 -35.76 28.73
N MET A 13 -32.30 -37.07 28.96
CA MET A 13 -31.27 -37.82 29.70
C MET A 13 -30.36 -38.68 28.81
N VAL A 14 -30.86 -39.14 27.67
CA VAL A 14 -30.16 -40.05 26.77
C VAL A 14 -30.27 -39.51 25.36
N SER A 15 -29.14 -39.44 24.67
CA SER A 15 -29.08 -39.00 23.28
C SER A 15 -29.95 -39.91 22.41
N ASP A 16 -30.85 -39.31 21.62
CA ASP A 16 -31.67 -40.07 20.68
C ASP A 16 -30.78 -40.70 19.60
N THR A 17 -30.92 -42.00 19.40
CA THR A 17 -30.19 -42.74 18.38
C THR A 17 -31.15 -43.26 17.33
N THR A 18 -30.76 -43.12 16.06
CA THR A 18 -31.51 -43.67 14.92
C THR A 18 -31.67 -45.19 15.01
N PHE A 19 -30.66 -45.89 15.53
CA PHE A 19 -30.71 -47.33 15.77
C PHE A 19 -31.53 -47.68 17.01
N LYS A 20 -32.48 -48.62 16.86
CA LYS A 20 -33.31 -49.16 17.93
C LYS A 20 -33.09 -50.68 18.03
N LEU A 21 -33.09 -51.23 19.25
CA LEU A 21 -32.97 -52.68 19.45
C LEU A 21 -34.27 -53.42 19.13
N ASP A 22 -35.41 -52.76 19.35
CA ASP A 22 -36.74 -53.28 19.01
C ASP A 22 -37.45 -52.28 18.10
N GLU A 23 -37.49 -52.60 16.81
CA GLU A 23 -38.17 -51.82 15.77
C GLU A 23 -39.59 -52.31 15.50
N ARG A 24 -40.02 -53.45 16.07
CA ARG A 24 -41.31 -54.10 15.75
C ARG A 24 -42.48 -53.16 15.99
N SER A 25 -43.19 -52.79 14.93
CA SER A 25 -44.39 -51.98 15.03
C SER A 25 -45.51 -52.73 15.74
N THR A 26 -46.57 -52.02 16.15
CA THR A 26 -47.79 -52.66 16.67
C THR A 26 -48.34 -53.68 15.68
N LEU A 27 -48.25 -53.40 14.37
CA LEU A 27 -48.66 -54.31 13.32
C LEU A 27 -47.82 -55.59 13.31
N ASP A 28 -46.50 -55.48 13.43
CA ASP A 28 -45.61 -56.64 13.47
C ASP A 28 -45.91 -57.54 14.67
N ILE A 29 -46.17 -56.93 15.84
CA ILE A 29 -46.56 -57.67 17.04
C ILE A 29 -47.91 -58.35 16.85
N LEU A 30 -48.90 -57.66 16.27
CA LEU A 30 -50.23 -58.24 16.04
C LEU A 30 -50.19 -59.38 15.00
N ASN A 31 -49.39 -59.25 13.94
CA ASN A 31 -49.15 -60.32 12.97
C ASN A 31 -48.50 -61.53 13.65
N TRP A 32 -47.48 -61.30 14.49
CA TRP A 32 -46.84 -62.37 15.26
C TRP A 32 -47.81 -63.06 16.23
N ILE A 33 -48.69 -62.29 16.90
CA ILE A 33 -49.74 -62.85 17.77
C ILE A 33 -50.73 -63.69 16.95
N GLN A 34 -51.08 -63.25 15.74
CA GLN A 34 -51.94 -64.03 14.84
C GLN A 34 -51.30 -65.38 14.50
N GLU A 35 -50.06 -65.38 14.04
CA GLU A 35 -49.30 -66.62 13.73
C GLU A 35 -49.13 -67.52 14.96
N TYR A 36 -48.92 -66.93 16.14
CA TYR A 36 -48.76 -67.69 17.39
C TYR A 36 -50.08 -68.35 17.80
N THR A 37 -51.17 -67.60 17.77
CA THR A 37 -52.50 -68.06 18.18
C THR A 37 -53.16 -69.00 17.16
N GLU A 38 -52.68 -69.02 15.92
CA GLU A 38 -53.07 -70.01 14.91
C GLU A 38 -52.58 -71.42 15.24
N LYS A 39 -51.56 -71.56 16.09
CA LYS A 39 -51.02 -72.87 16.51
C LYS A 39 -51.73 -73.44 17.74
N ILE A 40 -52.57 -72.65 18.42
CA ILE A 40 -53.19 -73.04 19.68
C ILE A 40 -54.65 -73.44 19.39
N PRO A 41 -55.04 -74.71 19.60
CA PRO A 41 -56.41 -75.14 19.41
C PRO A 41 -57.32 -74.48 20.46
N PHE A 42 -58.49 -74.05 20.02
CA PHE A 42 -59.51 -73.42 20.87
C PHE A 42 -60.46 -74.48 21.46
N ASP A 43 -60.70 -75.56 20.72
CA ASP A 43 -61.51 -76.71 21.12
C ASP A 43 -60.70 -78.01 21.15
N GLN A 44 -61.27 -79.07 21.73
CA GLN A 44 -60.61 -80.37 21.84
C GLN A 44 -60.49 -81.07 20.47
N ASP A 45 -61.40 -80.76 19.55
CA ASP A 45 -61.47 -81.35 18.21
C ASP A 45 -60.48 -80.70 17.22
N LYS A 46 -59.84 -79.58 17.60
CA LYS A 46 -58.88 -78.80 16.82
C LYS A 46 -59.45 -78.25 15.50
N GLU A 47 -60.76 -77.99 15.46
CA GLU A 47 -61.42 -77.38 14.30
C GLU A 47 -61.33 -75.85 14.32
N LYS A 48 -61.18 -75.25 15.51
CA LYS A 48 -60.96 -73.81 15.70
C LYS A 48 -59.68 -73.53 16.47
N PHE A 49 -59.05 -72.40 16.17
CA PHE A 49 -57.81 -71.96 16.80
C PHE A 49 -58.00 -70.59 17.44
N TRP A 50 -57.14 -70.25 18.41
CA TRP A 50 -57.25 -69.01 19.18
C TRP A 50 -57.12 -67.74 18.31
N HIS A 51 -56.51 -67.80 17.12
CA HIS A 51 -56.50 -66.66 16.20
C HIS A 51 -57.93 -66.23 15.82
N SER A 52 -58.84 -67.21 15.65
CA SER A 52 -60.23 -66.95 15.30
C SER A 52 -61.01 -66.29 16.44
N PHE A 53 -60.49 -66.32 17.67
CA PHE A 53 -61.02 -65.58 18.81
C PHE A 53 -60.46 -64.15 18.88
N TYR A 54 -59.14 -63.97 18.75
CA TYR A 54 -58.52 -62.64 18.87
C TYR A 54 -58.80 -61.72 17.66
N PHE A 55 -59.03 -62.28 16.47
CA PHE A 55 -59.22 -61.53 15.22
C PHE A 55 -60.63 -61.77 14.62
N ILE A 56 -61.67 -61.67 15.45
CA ILE A 56 -63.08 -61.73 15.02
C ILE A 56 -63.56 -60.45 14.31
N GLN A 57 -64.72 -60.53 13.66
CA GLN A 57 -65.42 -59.37 13.06
C GLN A 57 -64.60 -58.63 12.00
N GLU A 58 -63.81 -59.37 11.21
CA GLU A 58 -62.92 -58.82 10.17
C GLU A 58 -61.80 -57.90 10.70
N ASN A 59 -61.62 -57.78 12.02
CA ASN A 59 -60.56 -57.00 12.65
C ASN A 59 -59.21 -57.71 12.55
N HIS A 60 -58.64 -57.74 11.34
CA HIS A 60 -57.31 -58.24 11.07
C HIS A 60 -56.23 -57.37 11.75
N PRO A 61 -54.99 -57.89 11.94
CA PRO A 61 -53.90 -57.13 12.57
C PRO A 61 -53.72 -55.70 12.04
N ARG A 62 -53.90 -55.49 10.73
CA ARG A 62 -53.80 -54.15 10.11
C ARG A 62 -54.87 -53.19 10.62
N GLN A 63 -56.13 -53.64 10.73
CA GLN A 63 -57.22 -52.80 11.22
C GLN A 63 -57.06 -52.50 12.72
N LEU A 64 -56.66 -53.49 13.52
CA LEU A 64 -56.37 -53.29 14.94
C LEU A 64 -55.17 -52.35 15.16
N ALA A 65 -54.13 -52.44 14.33
CA ALA A 65 -53.00 -51.51 14.35
C ALA A 65 -53.43 -50.07 13.99
N ASP A 66 -54.33 -49.91 13.01
CA ASP A 66 -54.88 -48.59 12.62
C ASP A 66 -55.70 -47.97 13.74
N ILE A 67 -56.55 -48.77 14.41
CA ILE A 67 -57.32 -48.36 15.59
C ILE A 67 -56.37 -47.97 16.74
N TYR A 68 -55.30 -48.73 16.93
CA TYR A 68 -54.29 -48.45 17.95
C TYR A 68 -53.55 -47.13 17.72
N GLN A 69 -53.21 -46.81 16.46
CA GLN A 69 -52.58 -45.54 16.11
C GLN A 69 -53.58 -44.37 16.13
N ASN A 70 -54.83 -44.62 15.80
CA ASN A 70 -55.89 -43.61 15.68
C ASN A 70 -57.01 -43.85 16.71
N VAL A 71 -56.66 -43.90 18.01
CA VAL A 71 -57.62 -44.20 19.09
C VAL A 71 -58.87 -43.30 19.06
N ASN A 72 -58.71 -42.04 18.64
CA ASN A 72 -59.82 -41.07 18.53
C ASN A 72 -60.85 -41.40 17.43
N LYS A 73 -60.51 -42.31 16.50
CA LYS A 73 -61.40 -42.80 15.44
C LYS A 73 -62.11 -44.11 15.81
N ALA A 74 -61.82 -44.68 16.99
CA ALA A 74 -62.46 -45.90 17.45
C ALA A 74 -63.95 -45.62 17.75
N ASN A 75 -64.85 -46.46 17.24
CA ASN A 75 -66.31 -46.33 17.37
C ASN A 75 -66.87 -46.71 18.76
N GLY A 76 -66.00 -47.02 19.74
CA GLY A 76 -66.39 -47.47 21.07
C GLY A 76 -66.99 -48.89 21.16
N LEU A 77 -67.05 -49.63 20.04
CA LEU A 77 -67.71 -50.94 19.93
C LEU A 77 -66.72 -52.11 19.76
N LEU A 78 -65.43 -51.91 20.05
CA LEU A 78 -64.42 -52.96 19.90
C LEU A 78 -64.66 -54.10 20.91
N PRO A 79 -64.63 -55.39 20.48
CA PRO A 79 -64.71 -56.53 21.39
C PRO A 79 -63.75 -56.43 22.58
N ALA A 80 -64.22 -56.78 23.78
CA ALA A 80 -63.47 -56.57 25.02
C ALA A 80 -62.08 -57.22 25.05
N HIS A 81 -61.92 -58.41 24.43
CA HIS A 81 -60.63 -59.08 24.34
C HIS A 81 -59.66 -58.40 23.36
N GLN A 82 -60.15 -57.78 22.28
CA GLN A 82 -59.35 -56.96 21.36
C GLN A 82 -58.94 -55.64 22.03
N ALA A 83 -59.87 -55.00 22.74
CA ALA A 83 -59.55 -53.82 23.55
C ALA A 83 -58.53 -54.13 24.65
N PHE A 84 -58.66 -55.29 25.32
CA PHE A 84 -57.69 -55.78 26.29
C PHE A 84 -56.31 -56.02 25.66
N LEU A 85 -56.27 -56.64 24.47
CA LEU A 85 -55.02 -56.85 23.73
C LEU A 85 -54.35 -55.52 23.39
N LEU A 86 -55.08 -54.55 22.83
CA LEU A 86 -54.54 -53.23 22.52
C LEU A 86 -54.08 -52.47 23.78
N ALA A 87 -54.81 -52.57 24.88
CA ALA A 87 -54.41 -52.00 26.17
C ALA A 87 -53.11 -52.65 26.69
N PHE A 88 -52.95 -53.97 26.54
CA PHE A 88 -51.73 -54.69 26.89
C PHE A 88 -50.53 -54.22 26.05
N LEU A 89 -50.72 -54.07 24.72
CA LEU A 89 -49.69 -53.51 23.84
C LEU A 89 -49.30 -52.08 24.26
N LYS A 90 -50.27 -51.29 24.71
CA LYS A 90 -50.01 -49.93 25.22
C LYS A 90 -49.13 -49.92 26.46
N LEU A 91 -49.30 -50.89 27.37
CA LEU A 91 -48.42 -51.04 28.53
C LEU A 91 -46.99 -51.42 28.11
N LEU A 92 -46.85 -52.32 27.13
CA LEU A 92 -45.56 -52.79 26.63
C LEU A 92 -44.73 -51.70 25.94
N GLU A 93 -45.36 -50.66 25.38
CA GLU A 93 -44.63 -49.52 24.80
C GLU A 93 -43.63 -48.90 25.79
N THR A 94 -43.98 -48.83 27.08
CA THR A 94 -43.10 -48.30 28.13
C THR A 94 -41.79 -49.08 28.18
N THR A 95 -41.88 -50.42 28.19
CA THR A 95 -40.70 -51.30 28.24
C THR A 95 -39.90 -51.23 26.95
N LYS A 96 -40.57 -51.15 25.80
CA LYS A 96 -39.94 -51.01 24.49
C LYS A 96 -39.15 -49.69 24.39
N ILE A 97 -39.74 -48.58 24.85
CA ILE A 97 -39.08 -47.27 24.86
C ILE A 97 -37.82 -47.33 25.74
N LEU A 98 -37.92 -47.86 26.97
CA LEU A 98 -36.77 -47.98 27.86
C LEU A 98 -35.68 -48.90 27.29
N PHE A 99 -36.06 -50.01 26.68
CA PHE A 99 -35.12 -50.94 26.05
C PHE A 99 -34.38 -50.29 24.88
N ASN A 100 -35.08 -49.49 24.08
CA ASN A 100 -34.48 -48.76 22.95
C ASN A 100 -33.53 -47.62 23.38
N THR A 101 -33.50 -47.22 24.66
CA THR A 101 -32.44 -46.32 25.18
C THR A 101 -31.12 -47.02 25.48
N PHE A 102 -31.09 -48.36 25.48
CA PHE A 102 -29.90 -49.12 25.87
C PHE A 102 -28.68 -48.92 24.94
N PRO A 103 -28.80 -48.91 23.60
CA PRO A 103 -27.65 -48.74 22.71
C PRO A 103 -26.92 -47.41 22.93
N ALA A 104 -27.67 -46.32 23.12
CA ALA A 104 -27.12 -45.00 23.39
C ALA A 104 -26.31 -45.01 24.70
N ARG A 105 -26.91 -45.50 25.79
CA ARG A 105 -26.24 -45.63 27.10
C ARG A 105 -25.01 -46.54 27.05
N HIS A 106 -25.08 -47.64 26.31
CA HIS A 106 -23.94 -48.54 26.14
C HIS A 106 -22.79 -47.86 25.40
N ARG A 107 -23.08 -47.08 24.35
CA ARG A 107 -22.07 -46.29 23.63
C ARG A 107 -21.46 -45.22 24.55
N ASP A 108 -22.26 -44.55 25.37
CA ASP A 108 -21.77 -43.54 26.30
C ASP A 108 -20.88 -44.16 27.39
N LEU A 109 -21.27 -45.31 27.95
CA LEU A 109 -20.44 -46.10 28.86
C LEU A 109 -19.08 -46.41 28.22
N TYR A 110 -19.08 -46.88 26.97
CA TYR A 110 -17.86 -47.23 26.27
C TYR A 110 -16.96 -46.00 26.01
N TYR A 111 -17.53 -44.89 25.51
CA TYR A 111 -16.74 -43.71 25.19
C TYR A 111 -16.28 -42.94 26.43
N ARG A 112 -17.13 -42.76 27.44
CA ARG A 112 -16.85 -41.90 28.59
C ARG A 112 -16.20 -42.65 29.73
N GLU A 113 -16.77 -43.78 30.15
CA GLU A 113 -16.29 -44.51 31.33
C GLU A 113 -15.08 -45.41 31.00
N LEU A 114 -15.10 -46.11 29.85
CA LEU A 114 -14.00 -47.01 29.49
C LEU A 114 -12.85 -46.30 28.76
N LEU A 115 -13.16 -45.46 27.76
CA LEU A 115 -12.13 -44.76 26.98
C LEU A 115 -11.77 -43.37 27.52
N GLY A 116 -12.52 -42.82 28.48
CA GLY A 116 -12.24 -41.50 29.07
C GLY A 116 -12.40 -40.33 28.11
N LEU A 117 -13.20 -40.48 27.05
CA LEU A 117 -13.37 -39.46 26.02
C LEU A 117 -14.43 -38.45 26.42
N THR A 118 -14.11 -37.16 26.24
CA THR A 118 -15.03 -36.06 26.52
C THR A 118 -15.28 -35.21 25.27
N PRO A 119 -16.42 -34.50 25.20
CA PRO A 119 -16.63 -33.43 24.24
C PRO A 119 -15.54 -32.38 24.37
N ARG A 120 -15.17 -31.75 23.25
CA ARG A 120 -14.23 -30.63 23.24
C ARG A 120 -14.86 -29.39 23.88
N SER A 121 -14.12 -28.74 24.75
CA SER A 121 -14.45 -27.40 25.24
C SER A 121 -14.47 -26.38 24.09
N ALA A 122 -15.16 -25.27 24.32
CA ALA A 122 -15.09 -24.12 23.43
C ALA A 122 -13.63 -23.64 23.28
N GLN A 123 -13.27 -23.20 22.08
CA GLN A 123 -11.98 -22.61 21.77
C GLN A 123 -12.16 -21.10 21.64
N ALA A 124 -11.40 -20.36 22.46
CA ALA A 124 -11.37 -18.91 22.40
C ALA A 124 -10.94 -18.41 21.01
N ASP A 125 -11.67 -17.43 20.51
CA ASP A 125 -11.29 -16.63 19.35
C ASP A 125 -10.21 -15.60 19.72
N ARG A 126 -9.55 -15.10 18.66
CA ARG A 126 -8.43 -14.15 18.74
C ARG A 126 -8.74 -12.92 17.92
N VAL A 127 -8.28 -11.77 18.35
CA VAL A 127 -8.35 -10.53 17.58
C VAL A 127 -7.10 -9.66 17.79
N ALA A 128 -6.72 -8.87 16.79
CA ALA A 128 -5.65 -7.89 16.90
C ALA A 128 -6.22 -6.54 17.31
N ILE A 129 -5.57 -5.89 18.27
CA ILE A 129 -5.91 -4.56 18.74
C ILE A 129 -4.70 -3.62 18.67
N GLY A 130 -4.94 -2.35 18.35
CA GLY A 130 -4.00 -1.24 18.49
C GLY A 130 -4.28 -0.49 19.79
N ILE A 131 -3.24 0.02 20.43
CA ILE A 131 -3.35 0.67 21.73
C ILE A 131 -2.81 2.09 21.66
N THR A 132 -3.65 3.06 22.02
CA THR A 132 -3.27 4.47 22.11
C THR A 132 -3.17 4.86 23.58
N LEU A 133 -2.07 5.52 23.96
CA LEU A 133 -1.85 5.98 25.32
C LEU A 133 -2.39 7.40 25.54
N ASN A 134 -2.65 7.76 26.79
CA ASN A 134 -2.98 9.15 27.15
C ASN A 134 -1.77 10.07 26.97
N PRO A 135 -1.94 11.32 26.49
CA PRO A 135 -0.82 12.22 26.17
C PRO A 135 0.13 12.53 27.33
N ASP A 136 -0.30 12.32 28.58
CA ASP A 136 0.51 12.51 29.80
C ASP A 136 1.49 11.36 30.06
N ARG A 137 1.38 10.25 29.32
CA ARG A 137 2.23 9.06 29.46
C ARG A 137 3.12 8.88 28.23
N VAL A 138 4.42 9.03 28.41
CA VAL A 138 5.41 8.83 27.32
C VAL A 138 5.53 7.36 26.89
N GLU A 139 5.43 6.45 27.85
CA GLU A 139 5.52 5.00 27.65
C GLU A 139 4.75 4.28 28.75
N TYR A 140 4.18 3.11 28.45
CA TYR A 140 3.49 2.28 29.42
C TYR A 140 3.63 0.79 29.11
N PHE A 141 3.95 0.00 30.14
CA PHE A 141 4.06 -1.45 30.03
C PHE A 141 2.71 -2.12 30.28
N ILE A 142 2.18 -2.78 29.26
CA ILE A 142 0.93 -3.52 29.30
C ILE A 142 1.30 -5.00 29.47
N PRO A 143 1.07 -5.57 30.66
CA PRO A 143 1.41 -6.96 30.91
C PRO A 143 0.50 -7.89 30.10
N LYS A 144 1.05 -9.05 29.72
CA LYS A 144 0.28 -10.22 29.33
C LYS A 144 -0.76 -10.51 30.43
N GLY A 145 -1.99 -10.81 30.04
CA GLY A 145 -3.07 -10.99 31.01
C GLY A 145 -3.97 -9.77 31.19
N THR A 146 -3.68 -8.65 30.51
CA THR A 146 -4.53 -7.44 30.59
C THR A 146 -5.87 -7.71 29.93
N LEU A 147 -6.96 -7.38 30.63
CA LEU A 147 -8.34 -7.59 30.16
C LEU A 147 -8.88 -6.38 29.40
N PHE A 148 -9.59 -6.64 28.32
CA PHE A 148 -10.24 -5.69 27.43
C PHE A 148 -11.73 -6.03 27.33
N ASP A 149 -12.56 -4.99 27.37
CA ASP A 149 -14.02 -5.12 27.32
C ASP A 149 -14.51 -5.06 25.87
N ALA A 150 -15.30 -6.07 25.47
CA ALA A 150 -15.89 -6.20 24.16
C ALA A 150 -17.43 -6.19 24.20
N GLY A 151 -18.04 -5.77 25.31
CA GLY A 151 -19.49 -5.76 25.49
C GLY A 151 -20.02 -7.07 26.06
N HIS A 152 -21.21 -7.48 25.60
CA HIS A 152 -21.90 -8.68 26.09
C HIS A 152 -22.43 -9.50 24.92
N ASP A 153 -22.60 -10.80 25.13
CA ASP A 153 -23.30 -11.68 24.21
C ASP A 153 -24.84 -11.50 24.28
N SER A 154 -25.56 -12.25 23.46
CA SER A 154 -27.03 -12.24 23.40
C SER A 154 -27.71 -12.70 24.71
N ALA A 155 -27.04 -13.47 25.54
CA ALA A 155 -27.51 -13.92 26.85
C ALA A 155 -27.13 -12.94 27.99
N GLY A 156 -26.34 -11.90 27.69
CA GLY A 156 -25.90 -10.91 28.66
C GLY A 156 -24.63 -11.30 29.41
N ASN A 157 -23.87 -12.31 28.96
CA ASN A 157 -22.56 -12.63 29.51
C ASN A 157 -21.52 -11.62 28.98
N PRO A 158 -20.61 -11.11 29.83
CA PRO A 158 -19.59 -10.15 29.39
C PRO A 158 -18.57 -10.84 28.48
N LEU A 159 -18.19 -10.18 27.38
CA LEU A 159 -17.14 -10.64 26.47
C LEU A 159 -15.82 -9.97 26.88
N GLN A 160 -14.93 -10.73 27.50
CA GLN A 160 -13.64 -10.22 27.99
C GLN A 160 -12.48 -10.84 27.23
N TYR A 161 -11.61 -9.99 26.69
CA TYR A 161 -10.44 -10.41 25.93
C TYR A 161 -9.16 -10.16 26.71
N VAL A 162 -8.21 -11.08 26.65
CA VAL A 162 -6.96 -11.03 27.41
C VAL A 162 -5.75 -10.93 26.48
N SER A 163 -4.82 -10.01 26.78
CA SER A 163 -3.57 -9.88 26.03
C SER A 163 -2.69 -11.12 26.16
N GLU A 164 -2.18 -11.59 25.02
CA GLU A 164 -1.36 -12.80 24.97
C GLU A 164 0.13 -12.54 25.20
N LEU A 165 0.55 -11.30 24.95
CA LEU A 165 1.93 -10.86 25.00
C LEU A 165 2.05 -9.60 25.87
N ASN A 166 3.24 -9.39 26.41
CA ASN A 166 3.61 -8.10 26.97
C ASN A 166 3.81 -7.09 25.84
N VAL A 167 3.34 -5.87 26.04
CA VAL A 167 3.48 -4.76 25.08
C VAL A 167 4.03 -3.55 25.82
N LEU A 168 5.08 -2.96 25.29
CA LEU A 168 5.56 -1.66 25.75
C LEU A 168 5.03 -0.61 24.78
N ALA A 169 3.88 -0.02 25.11
CA ALA A 169 3.22 0.97 24.28
C ALA A 169 3.85 2.35 24.52
N ASN A 170 3.88 3.20 23.49
CA ASN A 170 4.39 4.57 23.56
C ASN A 170 3.48 5.55 22.80
N GLN A 171 3.83 6.84 22.76
CA GLN A 171 3.07 7.88 22.05
C GLN A 171 3.25 7.88 20.53
N GLY A 172 3.92 6.86 20.00
CA GLY A 172 4.22 6.76 18.58
C GLY A 172 3.00 6.56 17.70
N GLU A 173 3.14 6.96 16.45
CA GLU A 173 2.17 6.69 15.38
C GLU A 173 2.91 6.42 14.07
N LEU A 174 2.36 5.51 13.26
CA LEU A 174 2.78 5.33 11.87
C LEU A 174 2.10 6.41 11.02
N THR A 175 2.86 7.41 10.59
CA THR A 175 2.30 8.54 9.82
C THR A 175 2.49 8.40 8.32
N ASP A 176 3.50 7.62 7.91
CA ASP A 176 3.84 7.49 6.49
C ASP A 176 4.13 6.05 6.07
N LEU A 177 3.65 5.73 4.87
CA LEU A 177 4.03 4.55 4.11
C LEU A 177 4.34 5.00 2.69
N ARG A 178 5.57 4.77 2.25
CA ARG A 178 6.05 5.13 0.91
C ARG A 178 6.77 3.95 0.30
N TRP A 179 6.83 3.88 -1.02
CA TRP A 179 7.70 2.91 -1.68
C TRP A 179 8.24 3.44 -2.99
N TYR A 180 9.28 2.78 -3.49
CA TYR A 180 9.62 2.85 -4.90
C TYR A 180 9.67 1.44 -5.50
N ARG A 181 9.25 1.34 -6.75
CA ARG A 181 9.13 0.11 -7.54
C ARG A 181 9.81 0.26 -8.89
N LYS A 182 10.21 -0.85 -9.49
CA LYS A 182 10.81 -0.85 -10.82
C LYS A 182 9.73 -0.87 -11.89
N GLU A 183 9.90 -0.06 -12.93
CA GLU A 183 9.01 -0.03 -14.10
C GLU A 183 9.82 0.11 -15.38
N GLY A 184 9.93 -0.99 -16.16
CA GLY A 184 10.83 -1.06 -17.30
C GLY A 184 12.28 -0.81 -16.88
N ASP A 185 12.93 0.16 -17.53
CA ASP A 185 14.30 0.61 -17.21
C ASP A 185 14.32 1.73 -16.15
N GLY A 186 13.16 2.22 -15.71
CA GLY A 186 13.01 3.31 -14.75
C GLY A 186 12.48 2.86 -13.39
N TRP A 187 12.28 3.85 -12.52
CA TRP A 187 11.77 3.67 -11.16
C TRP A 187 10.60 4.61 -10.92
N LYS A 188 9.59 4.14 -10.21
CA LYS A 188 8.41 4.91 -9.79
C LYS A 188 8.34 4.93 -8.27
N SER A 189 7.96 6.06 -7.69
CA SER A 189 7.71 6.22 -6.26
C SER A 189 6.25 6.54 -6.00
N ALA A 190 5.72 6.02 -4.90
CA ALA A 190 4.36 6.29 -4.43
C ALA A 190 4.34 6.63 -2.94
N ILE A 191 3.38 7.45 -2.56
CA ILE A 191 3.04 7.78 -1.17
C ILE A 191 1.64 7.21 -0.91
N LEU A 192 1.53 6.29 0.04
CA LEU A 192 0.29 5.54 0.31
C LEU A 192 -0.39 5.92 1.61
N LEU A 193 0.39 6.46 2.52
CA LEU A 193 -0.07 7.02 3.78
C LEU A 193 0.82 8.23 4.04
N ASN A 194 0.20 9.36 4.34
CA ASN A 194 0.86 10.56 4.85
C ASN A 194 -0.19 11.40 5.58
N LEU A 195 -0.19 11.30 6.91
CA LEU A 195 -1.18 12.00 7.74
C LEU A 195 -1.07 13.53 7.66
N ALA A 196 0.11 14.08 7.37
CA ALA A 196 0.28 15.54 7.25
C ALA A 196 -0.39 16.11 5.99
N ASP A 197 -0.43 15.32 4.92
CA ASP A 197 -1.04 15.70 3.64
C ASP A 197 -2.46 15.12 3.48
N ASN A 198 -3.05 14.57 4.56
CA ASN A 198 -4.36 13.87 4.57
C ASN A 198 -4.46 12.72 3.54
N ILE A 199 -3.36 12.02 3.28
CA ILE A 199 -3.36 10.82 2.44
C ILE A 199 -3.59 9.61 3.35
N GLU A 200 -4.77 9.01 3.26
CA GLU A 200 -5.15 7.81 4.01
C GLU A 200 -4.72 6.52 3.30
N PHE A 201 -4.48 5.48 4.09
CA PHE A 201 -4.17 4.15 3.54
C PHE A 201 -5.40 3.59 2.79
N PRO A 202 -5.23 2.95 1.61
CA PRO A 202 -6.35 2.46 0.81
C PRO A 202 -7.27 1.50 1.60
N GLU A 203 -8.58 1.78 1.63
CA GLU A 203 -9.56 0.99 2.41
C GLU A 203 -9.57 -0.51 2.06
N ASN A 204 -9.44 -0.83 0.77
CA ASN A 204 -9.41 -2.22 0.29
C ASN A 204 -8.03 -2.88 0.44
N GLY A 205 -7.06 -2.19 1.04
CA GLY A 205 -5.66 -2.60 1.03
C GLY A 205 -5.00 -2.48 -0.35
N ILE A 206 -3.71 -2.78 -0.40
CA ILE A 206 -2.89 -2.63 -1.61
C ILE A 206 -1.79 -3.69 -1.68
N ARG A 207 -1.53 -4.18 -2.89
CA ARG A 207 -0.42 -5.11 -3.13
C ARG A 207 0.88 -4.32 -3.13
N LEU A 208 1.87 -4.81 -2.38
CA LEU A 208 3.19 -4.18 -2.29
C LEU A 208 3.75 -3.96 -3.70
N PHE A 209 4.19 -2.74 -4.00
CA PHE A 209 4.74 -2.33 -5.29
C PHE A 209 3.80 -2.45 -6.50
N SER A 210 2.48 -2.52 -6.30
CA SER A 210 1.55 -2.37 -7.42
C SER A 210 1.53 -0.92 -7.93
N PRO A 211 1.23 -0.69 -9.23
CA PRO A 211 1.02 0.65 -9.76
C PRO A 211 -0.05 1.41 -8.96
N THR A 212 0.19 2.68 -8.69
CA THR A 212 -0.79 3.56 -8.05
C THR A 212 -1.13 4.76 -8.92
N PRO A 213 -2.31 5.38 -8.75
CA PRO A 213 -2.69 6.58 -9.51
C PRO A 213 -1.70 7.75 -9.33
N ASN A 214 -0.99 7.78 -8.20
CA ASN A 214 -0.07 8.85 -7.82
C ASN A 214 1.40 8.47 -8.03
N ASP A 215 1.69 7.50 -8.90
CA ASP A 215 3.07 7.08 -9.19
C ASP A 215 3.86 8.20 -9.89
N VAL A 216 4.91 8.69 -9.23
CA VAL A 216 5.82 9.69 -9.78
C VAL A 216 7.11 9.01 -10.22
N SER A 217 7.71 9.44 -11.34
CA SER A 217 9.04 8.96 -11.74
C SER A 217 10.08 9.36 -10.70
N VAL A 218 10.85 8.39 -10.22
CA VAL A 218 12.00 8.63 -9.36
C VAL A 218 13.05 9.36 -10.19
N LEU A 219 13.33 10.59 -9.78
CA LEU A 219 14.32 11.43 -10.43
C LEU A 219 15.71 11.10 -9.87
N SER A 220 16.62 10.67 -10.74
CA SER A 220 18.05 10.56 -10.40
C SER A 220 18.79 11.83 -10.81
N GLY A 221 19.68 12.33 -9.96
CA GLY A 221 20.45 13.53 -10.25
C GLY A 221 21.13 14.12 -9.04
N TYR A 222 21.29 15.44 -9.04
CA TYR A 222 22.05 16.17 -8.04
C TYR A 222 21.33 17.46 -7.61
N LEU A 223 21.45 17.80 -6.32
CA LEU A 223 21.34 19.17 -5.85
C LEU A 223 22.74 19.76 -5.80
N ILE A 224 22.90 20.95 -6.34
CA ILE A 224 24.18 21.64 -6.44
C ILE A 224 24.02 22.99 -5.77
N THR A 225 24.88 23.28 -4.81
CA THR A 225 24.83 24.54 -4.06
C THR A 225 26.07 25.35 -4.40
N SER A 226 25.91 26.65 -4.66
CA SER A 226 27.06 27.55 -4.87
C SER A 226 26.66 29.01 -4.61
N PRO A 227 27.47 29.80 -3.89
CA PRO A 227 27.22 31.23 -3.74
C PRO A 227 27.33 31.99 -5.08
N LEU A 228 27.99 31.42 -6.09
CA LEU A 228 28.07 32.00 -7.43
C LEU A 228 26.72 32.00 -8.17
N PHE A 229 25.77 31.18 -7.74
CA PHE A 229 24.43 31.17 -8.33
C PHE A 229 23.59 32.41 -7.97
N THR A 230 24.03 33.24 -7.02
CA THR A 230 23.33 34.48 -6.65
C THR A 230 23.42 35.51 -7.78
N MET A 231 22.44 35.46 -8.70
CA MET A 231 22.42 36.25 -9.93
C MET A 231 21.08 36.97 -10.02
N SER A 232 21.14 38.31 -10.03
CA SER A 232 19.96 39.15 -9.84
C SER A 232 19.15 39.41 -11.12
N ALA A 233 19.81 39.61 -12.27
CA ALA A 233 19.15 39.80 -13.56
C ALA A 233 20.12 39.61 -14.75
N GLY A 234 19.57 39.59 -15.97
CA GLY A 234 20.32 39.37 -17.22
C GLY A 234 20.11 37.97 -17.80
N GLU A 235 20.62 37.74 -19.01
CA GLU A 235 20.67 36.40 -19.58
C GLU A 235 21.72 35.60 -18.79
N ARG A 236 21.25 34.58 -18.08
CA ARG A 236 22.08 33.80 -17.15
C ARG A 236 22.28 32.43 -17.76
N THR A 237 23.53 31.99 -17.82
CA THR A 237 23.90 30.68 -18.32
C THR A 237 24.82 30.00 -17.32
N ILE A 238 24.41 28.83 -16.84
CA ILE A 238 25.21 27.97 -15.97
C ILE A 238 25.66 26.78 -16.81
N LYS A 239 26.97 26.58 -16.91
CA LYS A 239 27.57 25.44 -17.59
C LYS A 239 28.07 24.45 -16.55
N VAL A 240 27.50 23.26 -16.56
CA VAL A 240 27.88 22.14 -15.70
C VAL A 240 28.71 21.15 -16.51
N THR A 241 29.95 20.89 -16.11
CA THR A 241 30.83 19.92 -16.76
C THR A 241 30.80 18.59 -16.01
N LEU A 242 30.48 17.52 -16.73
CA LEU A 242 30.42 16.15 -16.23
C LEU A 242 31.82 15.48 -16.33
N ASP A 243 32.09 14.46 -15.50
CA ASP A 243 33.37 13.73 -15.50
C ASP A 243 33.63 12.94 -16.80
N SER A 244 32.56 12.60 -17.50
CA SER A 244 32.52 11.76 -18.69
C SER A 244 31.37 12.18 -19.60
N GLU A 245 31.43 11.76 -20.87
CA GLU A 245 30.34 12.02 -21.81
C GLU A 245 29.09 11.22 -21.42
N TRP A 246 27.97 11.91 -21.25
CA TRP A 246 26.71 11.29 -20.89
C TRP A 246 25.95 10.86 -22.12
N ALA A 247 25.52 9.59 -22.21
CA ALA A 247 24.83 9.04 -23.37
C ALA A 247 23.33 9.38 -23.44
N GLY A 248 22.75 10.02 -22.41
CA GLY A 248 21.32 10.34 -22.36
C GLY A 248 20.89 11.56 -23.20
N ASP A 249 19.57 11.73 -23.33
CA ASP A 249 18.92 12.83 -24.06
C ASP A 249 18.69 14.05 -23.14
N SER A 250 19.08 15.24 -23.60
CA SER A 250 18.87 16.50 -22.87
C SER A 250 17.40 16.80 -22.62
N ASN A 251 16.47 16.33 -23.46
CA ASN A 251 15.04 16.52 -23.25
C ASN A 251 14.50 15.78 -22.01
N GLN A 252 15.24 14.78 -21.52
CA GLN A 252 14.92 14.04 -20.31
C GLN A 252 15.52 14.69 -19.06
N VAL A 253 16.36 15.72 -19.22
CA VAL A 253 16.96 16.46 -18.10
C VAL A 253 16.01 17.59 -17.69
N THR A 254 15.75 17.68 -16.39
CA THR A 254 15.07 18.81 -15.77
C THR A 254 16.05 19.54 -14.89
N ALA A 255 16.23 20.83 -15.15
CA ALA A 255 17.09 21.71 -14.37
C ALA A 255 16.23 22.84 -13.77
N GLN A 256 16.30 22.99 -12.46
CA GLN A 256 15.56 24.00 -11.70
C GLN A 256 16.50 24.68 -10.71
N ILE A 257 16.36 25.99 -10.50
CA ILE A 257 17.18 26.74 -9.54
C ILE A 257 16.32 27.53 -8.57
N SER A 258 16.76 27.64 -7.31
CA SER A 258 15.96 28.24 -6.24
C SER A 258 15.80 29.76 -6.41
N SER A 259 14.61 30.26 -6.13
CA SER A 259 14.26 31.68 -6.08
C SER A 259 13.33 31.91 -4.88
N GLY A 260 13.90 31.90 -3.68
CA GLY A 260 13.14 31.99 -2.44
C GLY A 260 12.22 30.79 -2.25
N ASP A 261 10.92 31.00 -2.37
CA ASP A 261 9.86 30.02 -2.09
C ASP A 261 9.43 29.18 -3.31
N HIS A 262 10.07 29.34 -4.48
CA HIS A 262 9.74 28.60 -5.70
C HIS A 262 10.96 28.25 -6.56
N TRP A 263 10.75 27.34 -7.53
CA TRP A 263 11.76 26.87 -8.49
C TRP A 263 11.66 27.62 -9.84
N LEU A 264 12.78 28.14 -10.33
CA LEU A 264 12.91 28.66 -11.70
C LEU A 264 13.37 27.54 -12.63
N SER A 265 12.66 27.30 -13.73
CA SER A 265 13.00 26.26 -14.70
C SER A 265 14.04 26.76 -15.71
N LEU A 266 15.09 25.97 -15.93
CA LEU A 266 16.19 26.30 -16.82
C LEU A 266 16.08 25.52 -18.13
N LEU A 267 16.37 26.18 -19.26
CA LEU A 267 16.50 25.51 -20.55
C LEU A 267 17.82 24.73 -20.61
N VAL A 268 17.75 23.44 -20.96
CA VAL A 268 18.91 22.54 -20.97
C VAL A 268 19.37 22.26 -22.41
N GLU A 269 20.61 22.63 -22.71
CA GLU A 269 21.30 22.29 -23.95
C GLU A 269 22.50 21.39 -23.63
N LYS A 270 22.67 20.29 -24.39
CA LYS A 270 23.80 19.35 -24.21
C LYS A 270 24.88 19.60 -25.25
N GLU A 271 26.12 19.72 -24.77
CA GLU A 271 27.33 19.88 -25.58
C GLU A 271 28.40 18.87 -25.13
N LYS A 272 28.35 17.65 -25.68
CA LYS A 272 29.24 16.52 -25.30
C LYS A 272 29.17 16.20 -23.80
N SER A 273 30.19 16.60 -23.03
CA SER A 273 30.29 16.43 -21.57
C SER A 273 29.83 17.66 -20.78
N ASN A 274 29.28 18.69 -21.44
CA ASN A 274 28.77 19.89 -20.77
C ASN A 274 27.24 19.97 -20.91
N LEU A 275 26.59 20.40 -19.84
CA LEU A 275 25.20 20.81 -19.83
C LEU A 275 25.14 22.32 -19.66
N LYS A 276 24.58 23.01 -20.63
CA LYS A 276 24.37 24.45 -20.62
C LYS A 276 22.93 24.72 -20.20
N LEU A 277 22.78 25.41 -19.08
CA LEU A 277 21.51 25.71 -18.43
C LEU A 277 21.25 27.21 -18.55
N SER A 278 20.16 27.60 -19.20
CA SER A 278 19.91 29.02 -19.52
C SER A 278 18.62 29.53 -18.89
N LEU A 279 18.66 30.78 -18.41
CA LEU A 279 17.53 31.54 -17.86
C LEU A 279 17.43 32.88 -18.59
N SER A 280 16.21 33.35 -18.85
CA SER A 280 15.98 34.59 -19.59
C SER A 280 16.28 35.83 -18.74
N ALA A 281 16.39 36.98 -19.40
CA ALA A 281 16.65 38.25 -18.73
C ALA A 281 15.50 38.75 -17.83
N ASN A 282 14.29 38.21 -17.99
CA ASN A 282 13.09 38.65 -17.29
C ASN A 282 12.67 37.74 -16.13
N ASP A 283 13.28 36.55 -15.99
CA ASP A 283 12.96 35.65 -14.88
C ASP A 283 13.47 36.22 -13.56
N ASP A 284 12.85 35.82 -12.45
CA ASP A 284 13.14 36.32 -11.11
C ASP A 284 14.60 36.10 -10.68
N LEU A 285 15.00 36.81 -9.61
CA LEU A 285 16.36 36.73 -9.07
C LEU A 285 16.63 35.34 -8.46
N ILE A 286 17.83 34.82 -8.64
CA ILE A 286 18.22 33.56 -8.01
C ILE A 286 18.63 33.83 -6.56
N SER A 287 18.00 33.14 -5.62
CA SER A 287 18.22 33.31 -4.17
C SER A 287 18.19 31.98 -3.41
N PRO A 288 18.72 31.93 -2.18
CA PRO A 288 18.63 30.73 -1.34
C PRO A 288 17.18 30.28 -1.13
N PRO A 289 16.93 28.96 -1.03
CA PRO A 289 15.59 28.43 -0.81
C PRO A 289 15.03 28.89 0.54
N ASN A 290 13.76 29.31 0.54
CA ASN A 290 13.01 29.69 1.74
C ASN A 290 11.77 28.80 1.84
N ALA A 291 11.81 27.80 2.73
CA ALA A 291 10.77 26.76 2.86
C ALA A 291 10.45 25.97 1.58
N LEU A 292 11.35 26.01 0.58
CA LEU A 292 11.22 25.29 -0.69
C LEU A 292 11.63 23.82 -0.52
N ASP A 293 10.72 22.87 -0.81
CA ASP A 293 10.94 21.42 -0.70
C ASP A 293 11.53 20.97 0.69
N ASN A 294 11.22 21.70 1.78
CA ASN A 294 11.82 21.53 3.11
C ASN A 294 13.35 21.61 3.15
N MET A 295 13.96 22.33 2.20
CA MET A 295 15.41 22.56 2.15
C MET A 295 15.80 23.77 3.00
N THR A 296 16.96 23.67 3.66
CA THR A 296 17.56 24.76 4.44
C THR A 296 18.99 24.96 3.97
N PHE A 297 19.18 25.83 2.97
CA PHE A 297 20.49 26.21 2.47
C PHE A 297 20.64 27.73 2.49
N ASP A 298 21.80 28.22 2.92
CA ASP A 298 22.11 29.66 2.96
C ASP A 298 22.57 30.21 1.60
N VAL A 299 22.69 29.35 0.59
CA VAL A 299 23.08 29.69 -0.79
C VAL A 299 22.06 29.12 -1.78
N PRO A 300 21.96 29.67 -3.00
CA PRO A 300 21.06 29.13 -4.01
C PRO A 300 21.40 27.68 -4.39
N VAL A 301 20.35 26.93 -4.74
CA VAL A 301 20.41 25.50 -5.05
C VAL A 301 19.94 25.26 -6.47
N LEU A 302 20.74 24.55 -7.25
CA LEU A 302 20.41 24.02 -8.57
C LEU A 302 20.04 22.54 -8.45
N LYS A 303 18.79 22.20 -8.73
CA LYS A 303 18.26 20.83 -8.83
C LYS A 303 18.36 20.37 -10.28
N LEU A 304 19.27 19.43 -10.52
CA LEU A 304 19.52 18.84 -11.83
C LEU A 304 19.14 17.36 -11.79
N SER A 305 18.18 16.94 -12.62
CA SER A 305 17.62 15.59 -12.56
C SER A 305 17.28 15.02 -13.93
N THR A 306 17.21 13.70 -14.04
CA THR A 306 16.80 12.98 -15.26
C THR A 306 15.49 12.24 -15.03
N LYS A 307 14.50 12.43 -15.91
CA LYS A 307 13.21 11.74 -15.88
C LYS A 307 13.31 10.28 -16.32
N GLN A 308 14.16 10.02 -17.32
CA GLN A 308 14.42 8.70 -17.91
C GLN A 308 15.85 8.66 -18.46
N GLY A 309 16.44 7.46 -18.51
CA GLY A 309 17.77 7.24 -19.10
C GLY A 309 18.89 7.05 -18.06
N PRO A 310 20.16 6.96 -18.52
CA PRO A 310 21.29 6.70 -17.66
C PRO A 310 21.50 7.83 -16.64
N MET A 311 21.95 7.48 -15.44
CA MET A 311 22.26 8.45 -14.39
C MET A 311 23.29 9.48 -14.87
N LEU A 312 23.18 10.72 -14.39
CA LEU A 312 24.18 11.75 -14.69
C LEU A 312 25.54 11.39 -14.05
N PRO A 313 26.65 11.46 -14.78
CA PRO A 313 27.99 11.26 -14.22
C PRO A 313 28.32 12.29 -13.12
N LYS A 314 29.41 12.08 -12.38
CA LYS A 314 29.83 13.02 -11.33
C LYS A 314 30.11 14.40 -11.94
N ILE A 315 29.76 15.45 -11.22
CA ILE A 315 30.00 16.83 -11.66
C ILE A 315 31.46 17.17 -11.37
N LYS A 316 32.19 17.57 -12.42
CA LYS A 316 33.59 17.93 -12.37
C LYS A 316 33.81 19.42 -12.15
N ASP A 317 32.98 20.24 -12.78
CA ASP A 317 33.21 21.69 -12.86
C ASP A 317 31.89 22.47 -13.07
N ILE A 318 31.87 23.72 -12.64
CA ILE A 318 30.74 24.64 -12.80
C ILE A 318 31.28 26.00 -13.23
N GLU A 319 30.75 26.51 -14.34
CA GLU A 319 31.08 27.82 -14.89
C GLU A 319 29.79 28.64 -15.05
N ILE A 320 29.77 29.84 -14.49
CA ILE A 320 28.65 30.78 -14.63
C ILE A 320 29.01 31.85 -15.65
N ASN A 321 28.04 32.19 -16.49
CA ASN A 321 28.14 33.26 -17.47
C ASN A 321 26.88 34.12 -17.38
N ILE A 322 27.08 35.44 -17.29
CA ILE A 322 26.03 36.43 -17.17
C ILE A 322 26.23 37.44 -18.27
N ASN A 323 25.22 37.58 -19.12
CA ASN A 323 25.19 38.61 -20.13
C ASN A 323 24.13 39.64 -19.72
N ILE A 324 24.61 40.79 -19.25
CA ILE A 324 23.79 41.89 -18.75
C ILE A 324 23.64 42.91 -19.87
N ASN A 325 22.47 42.83 -20.52
CA ASN A 325 22.01 43.79 -21.51
C ASN A 325 20.91 44.68 -20.88
N GLY A 326 21.21 45.46 -19.84
CA GLY A 326 20.22 46.37 -19.24
C GLY A 326 20.46 46.81 -17.79
N ASN A 327 19.46 47.48 -17.22
CA ASN A 327 19.53 48.33 -16.02
C ASN A 327 19.42 47.62 -14.65
N ARG A 328 19.14 46.31 -14.57
CA ARG A 328 18.59 45.73 -13.32
C ARG A 328 19.61 45.17 -12.32
N SER A 329 20.87 44.94 -12.70
CA SER A 329 21.86 44.23 -11.85
C SER A 329 23.12 45.03 -11.50
N MET A 330 23.40 46.10 -12.24
CA MET A 330 24.71 46.77 -12.20
C MET A 330 24.56 48.25 -11.82
N TYR A 331 25.40 48.69 -10.88
CA TYR A 331 25.50 50.07 -10.46
C TYR A 331 26.67 50.76 -11.14
N TYR A 332 26.38 51.91 -11.76
CA TYR A 332 27.30 52.69 -12.57
C TYR A 332 27.33 54.13 -12.07
N ALA A 333 28.51 54.68 -11.81
CA ALA A 333 28.68 56.08 -11.47
C ALA A 333 29.90 56.65 -12.19
N SER A 334 29.69 57.71 -12.97
CA SER A 334 30.77 58.54 -13.49
C SER A 334 31.29 59.49 -12.39
N ASP A 335 32.39 60.18 -12.63
CA ASP A 335 32.84 61.26 -11.75
C ASP A 335 31.80 62.41 -11.61
N SER A 336 30.75 62.42 -12.44
CA SER A 336 29.65 63.41 -12.39
C SER A 336 28.46 62.97 -11.53
N GLY A 337 28.39 61.70 -11.11
CA GLY A 337 27.29 61.15 -10.31
C GLY A 337 26.87 59.73 -10.71
N ILE A 338 25.75 59.28 -10.16
CA ILE A 338 25.15 57.98 -10.48
C ILE A 338 24.52 58.05 -11.88
N GLU A 339 24.79 57.06 -12.70
CA GLU A 339 24.40 56.97 -14.11
C GLU A 339 23.59 55.68 -14.36
N GLN A 340 22.97 55.56 -15.54
CA GLN A 340 22.26 54.34 -15.96
C GLN A 340 22.95 53.66 -17.13
N THR A 341 22.98 52.33 -17.12
CA THR A 341 23.76 51.52 -18.06
C THR A 341 23.12 51.46 -19.45
N ASN A 342 21.81 51.71 -19.56
CA ASN A 342 21.07 51.78 -20.82
C ASN A 342 20.68 53.20 -21.25
N ALA A 343 21.26 54.22 -20.60
CA ALA A 343 20.98 55.62 -20.89
C ALA A 343 22.21 56.31 -21.46
N THR A 344 21.95 57.45 -22.11
CA THR A 344 23.02 58.31 -22.60
C THR A 344 23.82 58.87 -21.43
N SER A 345 25.12 58.61 -21.41
CA SER A 345 26.02 59.12 -20.35
C SER A 345 27.40 59.47 -20.91
N PHE A 346 28.16 60.23 -20.12
CA PHE A 346 29.53 60.64 -20.41
C PHE A 346 30.49 59.95 -19.43
N PRO A 347 30.99 58.73 -19.73
CA PRO A 347 31.76 57.92 -18.78
C PRO A 347 33.03 58.61 -18.26
N PHE A 348 33.57 59.57 -19.01
CA PHE A 348 34.74 60.35 -18.64
C PHE A 348 34.42 61.83 -18.40
N GLY A 349 33.15 62.19 -18.25
CA GLY A 349 32.66 63.56 -18.16
C GLY A 349 32.59 64.28 -19.52
N GLN A 350 31.99 65.48 -19.53
CA GLN A 350 31.79 66.27 -20.75
C GLN A 350 33.06 66.96 -21.27
N SER A 351 34.11 67.02 -20.44
CA SER A 351 35.44 67.50 -20.81
C SER A 351 36.48 66.54 -20.19
N PRO A 352 36.70 65.37 -20.82
CA PRO A 352 37.49 64.30 -20.23
C PRO A 352 38.96 64.69 -20.04
N LEU A 353 39.48 64.42 -18.85
CA LEU A 353 40.88 64.58 -18.49
C LEU A 353 41.51 63.21 -18.19
N LEU A 354 42.84 63.14 -18.19
CA LEU A 354 43.52 61.96 -17.67
C LEU A 354 43.13 61.73 -16.20
N GLY A 355 42.77 60.49 -15.86
CA GLY A 355 42.24 60.14 -14.54
C GLY A 355 40.72 60.29 -14.38
N SER A 356 40.04 60.98 -15.32
CA SER A 356 38.58 60.95 -15.38
C SER A 356 38.10 59.52 -15.66
N GLY A 357 37.05 59.10 -14.99
CA GLY A 357 36.61 57.72 -15.03
C GLY A 357 35.22 57.48 -14.49
N PHE A 358 34.92 56.19 -14.38
CA PHE A 358 33.68 55.71 -13.81
C PHE A 358 33.90 54.44 -13.01
N ASN A 359 33.03 54.23 -12.02
CA ASN A 359 33.02 53.04 -11.18
C ASN A 359 31.83 52.17 -11.56
N LEU A 360 32.07 50.86 -11.61
CA LEU A 360 31.07 49.84 -11.80
C LEU A 360 31.12 48.86 -10.63
N VAL A 361 29.95 48.35 -10.24
CA VAL A 361 29.84 47.22 -9.30
C VAL A 361 28.56 46.45 -9.56
N ALA A 362 28.61 45.13 -9.35
CA ALA A 362 27.43 44.29 -9.33
C ALA A 362 27.55 43.23 -8.21
N PRO A 363 26.44 42.85 -7.55
CA PRO A 363 26.44 41.84 -6.48
C PRO A 363 27.07 40.51 -6.92
N GLU A 364 26.78 40.06 -8.14
CA GLU A 364 27.30 38.81 -8.73
C GLU A 364 28.83 38.73 -8.87
N TRP A 365 29.54 39.86 -8.78
CA TRP A 365 31.01 39.85 -8.83
C TRP A 365 31.61 39.35 -7.52
N TYR A 366 30.87 39.48 -6.43
CA TYR A 366 31.30 39.10 -5.10
C TYR A 366 31.27 37.57 -4.97
N ASN A 367 32.17 37.01 -4.16
CA ASN A 367 32.43 35.58 -4.03
C ASN A 367 33.04 34.91 -5.28
N SER A 368 33.41 35.69 -6.30
CA SER A 368 34.15 35.18 -7.47
C SER A 368 35.66 35.29 -7.29
N GLU A 369 36.40 34.47 -8.04
CA GLU A 369 37.86 34.52 -8.10
C GLU A 369 38.34 34.33 -9.54
N ASN A 370 39.26 35.19 -9.98
CA ASN A 370 39.77 35.22 -11.35
C ASN A 370 38.65 35.32 -12.41
N ALA A 371 37.57 36.02 -12.06
CA ALA A 371 36.44 36.20 -12.95
C ALA A 371 36.79 37.13 -14.10
N THR A 372 36.18 36.92 -15.25
CA THR A 372 36.34 37.75 -16.44
C THR A 372 35.17 38.71 -16.55
N LEU A 373 35.47 40.01 -16.52
CA LEU A 373 34.54 41.09 -16.79
C LEU A 373 34.83 41.67 -18.17
N THR A 374 33.85 41.66 -19.07
CA THR A 374 33.95 42.28 -20.39
C THR A 374 32.94 43.41 -20.49
N ILE A 375 33.42 44.62 -20.78
CA ILE A 375 32.63 45.84 -20.91
C ILE A 375 32.64 46.25 -22.38
N THR A 376 31.47 46.40 -22.99
CA THR A 376 31.34 46.83 -24.38
C THR A 376 30.54 48.14 -24.45
N PRO A 377 31.23 49.30 -24.49
CA PRO A 377 30.57 50.60 -24.60
C PRO A 377 29.96 50.80 -26.00
N GLN A 378 28.71 51.25 -26.06
CA GLN A 378 28.03 51.59 -27.31
C GLN A 378 28.22 53.09 -27.60
N TRP A 379 29.29 53.42 -28.32
CA TRP A 379 29.68 54.79 -28.59
C TRP A 379 28.72 55.55 -29.52
N VAL A 380 28.43 56.81 -29.18
CA VAL A 380 27.59 57.72 -29.96
C VAL A 380 28.45 58.78 -30.61
N GLY A 381 28.14 59.14 -31.86
CA GLY A 381 28.74 60.31 -32.52
C GLY A 381 30.21 60.15 -32.91
N LEU A 382 30.70 58.91 -33.11
CA LEU A 382 32.08 58.66 -33.53
C LEU A 382 32.40 59.36 -34.86
N PRO A 383 33.60 59.97 -35.00
CA PRO A 383 34.03 60.59 -36.25
C PRO A 383 33.96 59.65 -37.45
N GLN A 384 33.63 60.20 -38.62
CA GLN A 384 33.57 59.44 -39.87
C GLN A 384 34.95 59.29 -40.56
N GLN A 385 36.01 59.78 -39.92
CA GLN A 385 37.41 59.64 -40.34
C GLN A 385 38.27 59.21 -39.14
N ASN A 386 39.48 58.72 -39.38
CA ASN A 386 40.37 58.30 -38.28
C ASN A 386 40.71 59.48 -37.35
N PHE A 387 41.01 59.19 -36.09
CA PHE A 387 41.35 60.21 -35.10
C PHE A 387 42.64 60.97 -35.46
N LEU A 388 43.60 60.31 -36.13
CA LEU A 388 44.83 60.96 -36.57
C LEU A 388 44.56 62.16 -37.50
N LYS A 389 43.59 62.02 -38.41
CA LYS A 389 43.13 63.08 -39.31
C LYS A 389 42.14 64.03 -38.63
N TRP A 390 41.27 63.52 -37.75
CA TRP A 390 40.34 64.35 -36.97
C TRP A 390 41.09 65.39 -36.11
N TYR A 391 42.21 64.99 -35.53
CA TYR A 391 43.04 65.84 -34.67
C TYR A 391 44.28 66.42 -35.39
N GLU A 392 44.27 66.55 -36.73
CA GLU A 392 45.47 66.99 -37.48
C GLU A 392 45.98 68.39 -37.09
N GLY A 393 45.08 69.29 -36.67
CA GLY A 393 45.39 70.65 -36.20
C GLY A 393 45.80 70.75 -34.73
N TYR A 394 45.88 69.62 -34.01
CA TYR A 394 46.27 69.55 -32.60
C TYR A 394 47.79 69.28 -32.46
N GLU A 395 48.34 69.59 -31.29
CA GLU A 395 49.79 69.42 -31.02
C GLU A 395 50.16 67.94 -31.02
N THR A 396 49.38 67.16 -30.30
CA THR A 396 49.39 65.71 -30.32
C THR A 396 48.33 65.23 -31.30
N LYS A 397 48.72 64.38 -32.25
CA LYS A 397 47.82 63.82 -33.28
C LYS A 397 47.49 62.36 -32.92
N PRO A 398 46.58 62.12 -31.96
CA PRO A 398 46.25 60.77 -31.52
C PRO A 398 45.67 59.94 -32.67
N ASP A 399 46.14 58.71 -32.83
CA ASP A 399 45.49 57.73 -33.70
C ASP A 399 44.32 57.02 -32.99
N ASN A 400 43.66 56.07 -33.67
CA ASN A 400 42.52 55.36 -33.09
C ASN A 400 42.88 54.53 -31.84
N SER A 401 44.15 54.21 -31.62
CA SER A 401 44.61 53.41 -30.48
C SER A 401 45.15 54.25 -29.31
N ALA A 402 45.21 55.58 -29.48
CA ALA A 402 45.84 56.49 -28.53
C ALA A 402 45.01 56.69 -27.26
N PHE A 403 43.68 56.59 -27.34
CA PHE A 403 42.78 56.74 -26.19
C PHE A 403 42.68 55.40 -25.46
N LYS A 404 43.35 55.31 -24.31
CA LYS A 404 43.43 54.08 -23.52
C LYS A 404 42.74 54.26 -22.17
N VAL A 405 42.35 53.15 -21.57
CA VAL A 405 41.84 53.10 -20.22
C VAL A 405 42.61 52.13 -19.36
N GLN A 406 42.75 52.47 -18.09
CA GLN A 406 43.31 51.60 -17.07
C GLN A 406 42.20 51.20 -16.11
N GLY A 407 41.99 49.89 -15.96
CA GLY A 407 41.08 49.33 -14.98
C GLY A 407 41.77 49.15 -13.63
N TYR A 408 41.07 49.51 -12.56
CA TYR A 408 41.50 49.35 -11.19
C TYR A 408 40.41 48.66 -10.35
N LEU A 409 40.82 47.82 -9.41
CA LEU A 409 40.01 47.49 -8.25
C LEU A 409 40.22 48.57 -7.19
N VAL A 410 39.14 49.19 -6.74
CA VAL A 410 39.16 50.23 -5.72
C VAL A 410 38.49 49.70 -4.47
N THR A 411 39.20 49.76 -3.34
CA THR A 411 38.66 49.54 -2.00
C THR A 411 38.96 50.77 -1.14
N PRO A 412 38.35 50.92 0.06
CA PRO A 412 38.67 52.03 0.96
C PRO A 412 40.16 52.15 1.33
N GLN A 413 40.92 51.04 1.30
CA GLN A 413 42.33 51.04 1.70
C GLN A 413 43.33 51.00 0.54
N LYS A 414 42.93 50.52 -0.65
CA LYS A 414 43.87 50.25 -1.75
C LYS A 414 43.23 50.48 -3.12
N ARG A 415 44.06 50.93 -4.07
CA ARG A 415 43.77 50.93 -5.50
C ARG A 415 44.76 50.00 -6.19
N GLU A 416 44.26 48.98 -6.88
CA GLU A 416 45.08 47.94 -7.52
C GLU A 416 44.77 47.84 -9.02
N LYS A 417 45.80 47.74 -9.86
CA LYS A 417 45.63 47.58 -11.31
C LYS A 417 45.14 46.17 -11.63
N LEU A 418 44.10 46.06 -12.46
CA LEU A 418 43.53 44.77 -12.88
C LEU A 418 44.35 44.12 -14.00
N ASN A 419 44.54 44.84 -15.11
CA ASN A 419 45.27 44.39 -16.30
C ASN A 419 46.07 45.56 -16.89
N GLU A 420 46.76 45.35 -18.02
CA GLU A 420 47.37 46.46 -18.77
C GLU A 420 46.33 47.42 -19.37
N ALA A 421 46.76 48.64 -19.71
CA ALA A 421 45.89 49.64 -20.29
C ALA A 421 45.39 49.22 -21.68
N GLN A 422 44.08 49.28 -21.88
CA GLN A 422 43.40 48.82 -23.10
C GLN A 422 42.92 50.01 -23.94
N SER A 423 42.93 49.86 -25.26
CA SER A 423 42.44 50.91 -26.15
C SER A 423 40.91 50.96 -26.16
N LEU A 424 40.33 52.16 -26.15
CA LEU A 424 38.89 52.37 -26.29
C LEU A 424 38.41 52.13 -27.73
N PHE A 425 39.27 52.43 -28.71
CA PHE A 425 38.95 52.33 -30.12
C PHE A 425 40.01 51.56 -30.91
N SER A 426 39.63 51.14 -32.10
CA SER A 426 40.49 50.51 -33.09
C SER A 426 40.03 50.84 -34.51
N GLY A 427 40.52 50.08 -35.50
CA GLY A 427 40.26 50.33 -36.91
C GLY A 427 41.30 51.25 -37.54
N LYS A 428 41.60 51.02 -38.83
CA LYS A 428 42.58 51.81 -39.60
C LYS A 428 41.98 53.07 -40.22
N GLU A 429 40.68 53.03 -40.51
CA GLU A 429 39.90 54.14 -41.06
C GLU A 429 39.04 54.76 -39.95
N LYS A 430 37.72 54.53 -39.95
CA LYS A 430 36.85 55.06 -38.89
C LYS A 430 37.15 54.39 -37.54
N PRO A 431 37.12 55.12 -36.41
CA PRO A 431 37.24 54.52 -35.10
C PRO A 431 36.10 53.53 -34.85
N GLN A 432 36.45 52.34 -34.38
CA GLN A 432 35.53 51.29 -33.97
C GLN A 432 35.71 51.02 -32.47
N GLY A 433 34.63 51.07 -31.69
CA GLY A 433 34.66 50.76 -30.27
C GLY A 433 35.20 49.35 -30.00
N GLN A 434 36.03 49.20 -28.99
CA GLN A 434 36.51 47.90 -28.52
C GLN A 434 35.81 47.47 -27.23
N SER A 435 35.61 46.16 -27.08
CA SER A 435 35.28 45.56 -25.79
C SER A 435 36.52 45.53 -24.90
N LEU A 436 36.34 45.95 -23.65
CA LEU A 436 37.38 46.01 -22.64
C LEU A 436 37.25 44.79 -21.73
N LYS A 437 38.32 44.01 -21.58
CA LYS A 437 38.32 42.76 -20.81
C LYS A 437 39.20 42.88 -19.58
N PHE A 438 38.64 42.68 -18.40
CA PHE A 438 39.32 42.74 -17.12
C PHE A 438 39.22 41.40 -16.40
N THR A 439 40.30 41.01 -15.73
CA THR A 439 40.32 39.87 -14.83
C THR A 439 40.18 40.39 -13.41
N LEU A 440 39.06 40.10 -12.78
CA LEU A 440 38.81 40.46 -11.38
C LEU A 440 39.58 39.49 -10.48
N PRO A 441 40.33 39.99 -9.48
CA PRO A 441 40.94 39.14 -8.46
C PRO A 441 39.84 38.57 -7.54
N THR A 442 40.22 37.91 -6.45
CA THR A 442 39.27 37.40 -5.46
C THR A 442 38.42 38.54 -4.88
N MET A 443 37.10 38.50 -5.12
CA MET A 443 36.13 39.49 -4.65
C MET A 443 35.42 39.01 -3.38
N SER A 444 36.20 38.77 -2.31
CA SER A 444 35.67 38.32 -1.00
C SER A 444 35.45 39.52 -0.08
N PHE A 445 34.33 40.21 -0.29
CA PHE A 445 33.92 41.39 0.48
C PHE A 445 32.45 41.24 0.92
N PRO A 446 31.98 41.92 1.97
CA PRO A 446 30.56 41.90 2.33
C PRO A 446 29.73 42.66 1.28
N LEU A 447 28.50 42.19 1.03
CA LEU A 447 27.54 42.91 0.19
C LEU A 447 27.01 44.15 0.95
N THR A 448 26.55 45.15 0.19
CA THR A 448 25.90 46.35 0.72
C THR A 448 24.69 46.73 -0.13
N ASP A 449 23.70 47.39 0.47
CA ASP A 449 22.46 47.80 -0.20
C ASP A 449 22.53 49.25 -0.75
N SER A 450 23.69 49.67 -1.27
CA SER A 450 23.84 51.01 -1.88
C SER A 450 23.68 50.98 -3.39
N SER A 451 22.96 51.97 -3.93
CA SER A 451 22.87 52.21 -5.37
C SER A 451 24.08 52.94 -5.96
N ASN A 452 25.00 53.43 -5.13
CA ASN A 452 26.20 54.14 -5.54
C ASN A 452 27.42 53.20 -5.47
N PRO A 453 28.10 52.90 -6.59
CA PRO A 453 29.28 52.04 -6.62
C PRO A 453 30.42 52.45 -5.68
N ASN A 454 30.49 53.73 -5.32
CA ASN A 454 31.54 54.25 -4.44
C ASN A 454 31.33 53.87 -2.96
N ASP A 455 30.11 53.51 -2.57
CA ASP A 455 29.80 53.08 -1.19
C ASP A 455 30.07 51.59 -0.98
N TRP A 456 30.39 50.86 -2.06
CA TRP A 456 30.66 49.44 -2.02
C TRP A 456 32.08 49.17 -1.48
N PRO A 457 32.28 48.09 -0.70
CA PRO A 457 33.61 47.73 -0.18
C PRO A 457 34.67 47.50 -1.27
N ALA A 458 34.24 47.08 -2.46
CA ALA A 458 35.08 46.96 -3.65
C ALA A 458 34.30 47.29 -4.93
N SER A 459 34.86 48.13 -5.80
CA SER A 459 34.30 48.45 -7.11
C SER A 459 35.38 48.50 -8.19
N VAL A 460 34.97 48.36 -9.45
CA VAL A 460 35.86 48.41 -10.61
C VAL A 460 35.84 49.83 -11.18
N ARG A 461 36.97 50.53 -11.08
CA ARG A 461 37.15 51.87 -11.65
C ARG A 461 37.86 51.81 -12.98
N ILE A 462 37.28 52.41 -14.01
CA ILE A 462 37.88 52.55 -15.34
C ILE A 462 38.27 54.01 -15.54
N GLU A 463 39.57 54.29 -15.63
CA GLU A 463 40.09 55.65 -15.79
C GLU A 463 40.73 55.85 -17.17
N LEU A 464 40.53 57.03 -17.75
CA LEU A 464 41.22 57.46 -18.96
C LEU A 464 42.71 57.60 -18.70
N ALA A 465 43.53 56.94 -19.51
CA ALA A 465 44.97 56.86 -19.38
C ALA A 465 45.67 57.06 -20.73
N GLY A 466 46.92 57.52 -20.70
CA GLY A 466 47.71 57.78 -21.91
C GLY A 466 47.39 59.15 -22.52
N GLN A 467 46.27 59.28 -23.24
CA GLN A 467 45.89 60.51 -23.95
C GLN A 467 44.44 60.92 -23.65
N ASP A 468 44.21 62.21 -23.34
CA ASP A 468 42.88 62.81 -23.23
C ASP A 468 42.27 63.14 -24.59
N PHE A 469 41.00 63.53 -24.66
CA PHE A 469 40.33 63.84 -25.94
C PHE A 469 40.62 65.25 -26.47
N MET A 470 41.69 65.91 -26.00
CA MET A 470 42.13 67.24 -26.42
C MET A 470 41.21 68.43 -26.05
N HIS A 471 40.20 68.25 -25.20
CA HIS A 471 39.29 69.34 -24.79
C HIS A 471 40.03 70.54 -24.19
N THR A 472 41.05 70.29 -23.36
CA THR A 472 41.85 71.36 -22.74
C THR A 472 42.60 72.19 -23.79
N GLN A 473 43.11 71.55 -24.85
CA GLN A 473 43.82 72.26 -25.92
C GLN A 473 42.85 73.05 -26.80
N TYR A 474 41.72 72.45 -27.16
CA TYR A 474 40.70 73.10 -27.99
C TYR A 474 40.14 74.37 -27.36
N TRP A 475 39.79 74.33 -26.06
CA TRP A 475 39.23 75.50 -25.37
C TRP A 475 40.24 76.63 -25.12
N LYS A 476 41.54 76.34 -25.20
CA LYS A 476 42.61 77.36 -25.16
C LYS A 476 42.75 78.09 -26.49
N ASP A 477 42.67 77.37 -27.61
CA ASP A 477 42.74 77.92 -28.96
C ASP A 477 41.99 77.03 -29.96
N PRO A 478 40.74 77.36 -30.34
CA PRO A 478 39.93 76.54 -31.24
C PRO A 478 40.28 76.75 -32.72
N LYS A 479 41.17 77.69 -33.07
CA LYS A 479 41.46 78.03 -34.47
C LYS A 479 42.08 76.83 -35.20
N ASP A 480 41.54 76.55 -36.39
CA ASP A 480 41.96 75.47 -37.31
C ASP A 480 41.90 74.04 -36.70
N LYS A 481 41.12 73.85 -35.63
CA LYS A 481 40.92 72.56 -34.95
C LYS A 481 39.47 72.10 -35.05
N ASN A 482 39.24 70.81 -35.33
CA ASN A 482 37.90 70.21 -35.24
C ASN A 482 37.46 70.13 -33.77
N LEU A 483 36.17 70.25 -33.47
CA LEU A 483 35.65 70.03 -32.12
C LEU A 483 36.09 68.63 -31.60
N PRO A 484 36.71 68.53 -30.41
CA PRO A 484 37.18 67.25 -29.89
C PRO A 484 35.99 66.32 -29.65
N TYR A 485 36.21 65.03 -29.89
CA TYR A 485 35.17 64.03 -29.66
C TYR A 485 34.94 63.87 -28.16
N THR A 486 33.78 64.28 -27.66
CA THR A 486 33.37 63.99 -26.29
C THR A 486 32.88 62.54 -26.19
N PRO A 487 33.53 61.68 -25.40
CA PRO A 487 33.16 60.28 -25.28
C PRO A 487 31.77 60.14 -24.68
N GLN A 488 30.83 59.74 -25.52
CA GLN A 488 29.43 59.58 -25.17
C GLN A 488 28.99 58.16 -25.53
N ILE A 489 28.28 57.51 -24.62
CA ILE A 489 27.74 56.17 -24.84
C ILE A 489 26.22 56.21 -24.77
N SER A 490 25.55 55.38 -25.57
CA SER A 490 24.10 55.16 -25.50
C SER A 490 23.74 54.03 -24.53
N ALA A 491 24.66 53.07 -24.37
CA ALA A 491 24.53 51.95 -23.45
C ALA A 491 25.90 51.34 -23.14
N LEU A 492 25.96 50.55 -22.07
CA LEU A 492 27.11 49.79 -21.65
C LEU A 492 26.69 48.33 -21.49
N GLN A 493 27.17 47.46 -22.37
CA GLN A 493 26.92 46.02 -22.29
C GLN A 493 27.99 45.36 -21.41
N ILE A 494 27.56 44.47 -20.51
CA ILE A 494 28.46 43.78 -19.59
C ILE A 494 28.30 42.28 -19.73
N GLN A 495 29.43 41.60 -19.84
CA GLN A 495 29.51 40.15 -19.69
C GLN A 495 30.39 39.81 -18.52
N PHE A 496 29.87 39.02 -17.60
CA PHE A 496 30.59 38.50 -16.46
C PHE A 496 30.66 36.98 -16.56
N SER A 497 31.86 36.42 -16.42
CA SER A 497 32.09 34.98 -16.47
C SER A 497 32.97 34.58 -15.29
N ALA A 498 32.53 33.62 -14.49
CA ALA A 498 33.28 33.12 -13.35
C ALA A 498 33.21 31.60 -13.29
N LYS A 499 34.30 30.99 -12.83
CA LYS A 499 34.43 29.55 -12.70
C LYS A 499 34.48 29.18 -11.23
N ALA A 500 33.62 28.27 -10.80
CA ALA A 500 33.58 27.83 -9.42
C ALA A 500 34.80 26.97 -9.09
N LYS A 501 35.48 27.27 -7.98
CA LYS A 501 36.45 26.34 -7.39
C LYS A 501 35.73 25.16 -6.73
N PRO A 502 36.40 24.00 -6.57
CA PRO A 502 35.82 22.87 -5.84
C PRO A 502 35.31 23.20 -4.43
N GLU A 503 35.91 24.17 -3.72
CA GLU A 503 35.41 24.58 -2.39
C GLU A 503 34.19 25.52 -2.45
N GLN A 504 33.86 26.07 -3.63
CA GLN A 504 32.77 27.02 -3.84
C GLN A 504 31.48 26.35 -4.34
N PHE A 505 31.44 25.02 -4.43
CA PHE A 505 30.20 24.31 -4.67
C PHE A 505 30.18 22.96 -3.94
N ALA A 506 29.00 22.54 -3.53
CA ALA A 506 28.77 21.21 -2.99
C ALA A 506 27.70 20.50 -3.81
N VAL A 507 27.92 19.22 -4.07
CA VAL A 507 27.04 18.34 -4.85
C VAL A 507 26.46 17.28 -3.94
N TYR A 508 25.12 17.22 -3.88
CA TYR A 508 24.37 16.27 -3.07
C TYR A 508 23.58 15.35 -4.00
N PRO A 509 23.70 14.03 -3.89
CA PRO A 509 22.96 13.10 -4.72
C PRO A 509 21.46 13.12 -4.37
N LEU A 510 20.59 13.17 -5.39
CA LEU A 510 19.15 13.03 -5.21
C LEU A 510 18.79 11.57 -4.89
N THR A 511 17.80 11.41 -4.01
CA THR A 511 17.16 10.14 -3.70
C THR A 511 15.65 10.26 -3.97
N PRO A 512 14.87 9.17 -3.93
CA PRO A 512 13.45 9.21 -4.31
C PRO A 512 12.62 10.19 -3.48
N PHE A 513 13.01 10.45 -2.22
CA PHE A 513 12.23 11.26 -1.28
C PHE A 513 13.06 12.34 -0.55
N GLY A 514 14.33 12.56 -0.95
CA GLY A 514 15.26 13.45 -0.25
C GLY A 514 16.62 13.54 -0.96
N TRP A 515 17.69 13.84 -0.23
CA TRP A 515 19.05 13.93 -0.78
C TRP A 515 20.12 13.42 0.21
N GLY A 516 21.22 12.91 -0.34
CA GLY A 516 22.35 12.41 0.44
C GLY A 516 23.32 13.50 0.87
N GLU A 517 24.41 13.10 1.53
CA GLU A 517 25.49 14.00 1.96
C GLU A 517 26.31 14.57 0.80
N ALA A 518 27.00 15.69 1.06
CA ALA A 518 27.89 16.32 0.10
C ALA A 518 28.98 15.33 -0.37
N ALA A 519 29.15 15.21 -1.69
CA ALA A 519 30.09 14.30 -2.34
C ALA A 519 29.88 12.80 -2.06
N ALA A 520 28.74 12.41 -1.47
CA ALA A 520 28.38 11.00 -1.31
C ALA A 520 28.18 10.33 -2.67
N GLU A 521 28.48 9.03 -2.73
CA GLU A 521 28.22 8.27 -3.95
C GLU A 521 26.71 8.06 -4.13
N THR A 522 26.24 8.27 -5.35
CA THR A 522 24.89 7.90 -5.76
C THR A 522 24.72 6.40 -5.68
N SER A 523 23.81 5.97 -4.81
CA SER A 523 23.42 4.56 -4.72
C SER A 523 22.59 4.19 -5.94
N ALA A 524 23.02 3.18 -6.70
CA ALA A 524 22.19 2.63 -7.77
C ALA A 524 20.96 1.96 -7.14
N PHE A 525 19.76 2.30 -7.62
CA PHE A 525 18.54 1.58 -7.24
C PHE A 525 18.60 0.18 -7.86
N THR A 526 18.79 -0.85 -7.04
CA THR A 526 18.87 -2.24 -7.49
C THR A 526 17.64 -3.07 -7.11
N HIS A 527 17.02 -2.74 -5.98
CA HIS A 527 15.96 -3.51 -5.34
C HIS A 527 14.78 -2.61 -4.99
N GLU A 528 13.56 -3.15 -5.06
CA GLU A 528 12.34 -2.48 -4.62
C GLU A 528 12.33 -2.36 -3.10
N ALA A 529 11.90 -1.21 -2.58
CA ALA A 529 11.90 -0.95 -1.15
C ALA A 529 10.74 -0.06 -0.73
N PHE A 530 10.23 -0.32 0.46
CA PHE A 530 9.23 0.52 1.11
C PHE A 530 9.77 1.13 2.41
N TYR A 531 9.15 2.22 2.83
CA TYR A 531 9.55 3.05 3.94
C TYR A 531 8.38 3.27 4.88
N LEU A 532 8.65 3.18 6.18
CA LEU A 532 7.70 3.46 7.24
C LEU A 532 8.20 4.69 8.02
N GLY A 533 7.37 5.72 8.12
CA GLY A 533 7.66 6.93 8.86
C GLY A 533 6.87 6.98 10.16
N PHE A 534 7.57 7.17 11.28
CA PHE A 534 6.99 7.24 12.62
C PHE A 534 7.20 8.61 13.24
N THR A 535 6.18 9.12 13.94
CA THR A 535 6.26 10.32 14.79
C THR A 535 5.92 9.95 16.23
N GLY A 536 6.17 10.84 17.20
CA GLY A 536 5.79 10.61 18.61
C GLY A 536 6.63 9.55 19.36
N VAL A 537 7.58 8.90 18.69
CA VAL A 537 8.48 7.88 19.28
C VAL A 537 9.77 8.53 19.77
N LEU A 538 10.24 8.12 20.94
CA LEU A 538 11.56 8.50 21.47
C LEU A 538 12.63 7.45 21.17
N LEU A 539 13.89 7.89 21.09
CA LEU A 539 15.04 7.01 20.90
C LEU A 539 15.12 5.96 22.02
N GLY A 540 15.30 4.69 21.65
CA GLY A 540 15.32 3.56 22.59
C GLY A 540 13.94 3.00 22.97
N GLN A 541 12.84 3.54 22.44
CA GLN A 541 11.52 2.93 22.59
C GLN A 541 11.30 1.81 21.57
N THR A 542 10.34 0.93 21.85
CA THR A 542 9.99 -0.20 20.97
C THR A 542 8.94 0.23 19.94
N LEU A 543 9.22 0.00 18.67
CA LEU A 543 8.23 0.08 17.60
C LEU A 543 7.52 -1.28 17.51
N SER A 544 6.19 -1.32 17.58
CA SER A 544 5.40 -2.54 17.47
C SER A 544 4.28 -2.36 16.46
N LEU A 545 4.33 -3.12 15.36
CA LEU A 545 3.33 -3.13 14.33
C LEU A 545 2.64 -4.50 14.26
N TYR A 546 1.33 -4.52 14.09
CA TYR A 546 0.62 -5.70 13.62
C TYR A 546 0.31 -5.52 12.14
N TRP A 547 0.78 -6.47 11.33
CA TRP A 547 0.56 -6.52 9.91
C TRP A 547 -0.62 -7.43 9.62
N GLN A 548 -1.68 -6.86 9.03
CA GLN A 548 -2.72 -7.65 8.39
C GLN A 548 -2.39 -7.75 6.91
N LEU A 549 -1.93 -8.92 6.48
CA LEU A 549 -1.48 -9.15 5.11
C LEU A 549 -1.98 -10.48 4.53
N GLU A 550 -2.08 -10.53 3.21
CA GLU A 550 -2.22 -11.74 2.41
C GLU A 550 -0.88 -12.00 1.70
N GLY A 551 -0.04 -12.85 2.27
CA GLY A 551 1.22 -13.24 1.65
C GLY A 551 1.05 -14.45 0.75
N ILE A 552 1.72 -14.43 -0.40
CA ILE A 552 1.71 -15.51 -1.40
C ILE A 552 2.97 -16.36 -1.28
N LYS A 553 4.10 -15.71 -1.01
CA LYS A 553 5.40 -16.35 -0.89
C LYS A 553 6.22 -15.64 0.18
N LYS A 554 7.06 -16.41 0.87
CA LYS A 554 8.03 -15.84 1.80
C LYS A 554 9.05 -14.99 1.03
N LEU A 555 9.24 -13.75 1.48
CA LEU A 555 10.17 -12.82 0.86
C LEU A 555 11.53 -12.85 1.58
N THR A 556 12.59 -12.47 0.86
CA THR A 556 13.89 -12.17 1.46
C THR A 556 13.99 -10.66 1.60
N LEU A 557 13.92 -10.18 2.84
CA LEU A 557 13.88 -8.76 3.14
C LEU A 557 14.95 -8.38 4.16
N SER A 558 15.46 -7.16 4.04
CA SER A 558 16.39 -6.56 5.00
C SER A 558 15.87 -5.21 5.46
N TRP A 559 15.88 -5.00 6.77
CA TRP A 559 15.45 -3.78 7.43
C TRP A 559 16.62 -2.86 7.70
N PHE A 560 16.40 -1.57 7.50
CA PHE A 560 17.32 -0.50 7.77
C PHE A 560 16.61 0.64 8.51
N TYR A 561 17.37 1.47 9.22
CA TYR A 561 16.90 2.70 9.83
C TYR A 561 17.79 3.88 9.40
N LEU A 562 17.22 5.08 9.42
CA LEU A 562 17.92 6.30 9.07
C LEU A 562 18.63 6.91 10.29
N ASN A 563 19.95 7.05 10.22
CA ASN A 563 20.77 7.53 11.34
C ASN A 563 21.11 9.02 11.25
N LYS A 564 21.76 9.55 12.31
CA LYS A 564 22.23 10.95 12.41
C LYS A 564 23.29 11.33 11.38
N CYS A 565 24.00 10.36 10.82
CA CYS A 565 24.97 10.58 9.74
C CYS A 565 24.31 10.58 8.35
N ASN A 566 22.97 10.64 8.30
CA ASN A 566 22.20 10.64 7.05
C ASN A 566 22.50 9.42 6.17
N THR A 567 22.59 8.24 6.79
CA THR A 567 22.85 6.95 6.11
C THR A 567 21.92 5.85 6.61
N TRP A 568 21.64 4.88 5.74
CA TRP A 568 20.85 3.70 6.08
C TRP A 568 21.72 2.67 6.80
N SER A 569 21.40 2.36 8.05
CA SER A 569 22.09 1.35 8.88
C SER A 569 21.22 0.11 9.06
N LYS A 570 21.81 -1.08 9.06
CA LYS A 570 21.08 -2.36 9.17
C LYS A 570 20.40 -2.51 10.53
N LEU A 571 19.15 -2.99 10.52
CA LEU A 571 18.32 -3.19 11.71
C LEU A 571 18.00 -4.68 11.98
N ASP A 572 18.23 -5.58 11.04
CA ASP A 572 17.78 -6.99 11.05
C ASP A 572 18.01 -7.73 12.38
N LYS A 573 19.12 -7.48 13.07
CA LYS A 573 19.45 -8.16 14.33
C LYS A 573 18.50 -7.83 15.49
N PHE A 574 17.83 -6.69 15.44
CA PHE A 574 16.94 -6.20 16.50
C PHE A 574 15.46 -6.40 16.15
N VAL A 575 15.18 -6.96 14.98
CA VAL A 575 13.82 -7.19 14.50
C VAL A 575 13.32 -8.55 15.01
N ASP A 576 12.21 -8.52 15.74
CA ASP A 576 11.39 -9.70 16.05
C ASP A 576 10.21 -9.72 15.07
N ASP A 577 10.29 -10.61 14.07
CA ASP A 577 9.31 -10.72 12.99
C ASP A 577 8.51 -12.01 13.07
N GLN A 578 7.24 -11.90 13.49
CA GLN A 578 6.29 -13.01 13.51
C GLN A 578 5.47 -13.12 12.22
N THR A 579 5.66 -12.22 11.25
CA THR A 579 5.01 -12.28 9.93
C THR A 579 5.69 -13.30 8.99
N GLY A 580 6.86 -13.82 9.39
CA GLY A 580 7.63 -14.76 8.58
C GLY A 580 8.17 -14.12 7.30
N ASN A 581 8.70 -12.89 7.38
CA ASN A 581 9.10 -12.04 6.26
C ASN A 581 7.92 -11.63 5.36
N LEU A 582 6.88 -11.04 5.95
CA LEU A 582 5.66 -10.59 5.28
C LEU A 582 4.89 -11.72 4.58
N PHE A 583 4.99 -12.96 5.08
CA PHE A 583 4.35 -14.13 4.50
C PHE A 583 2.96 -14.40 5.07
N ASP A 584 2.77 -14.16 6.38
CA ASP A 584 1.46 -14.21 7.02
C ASP A 584 1.23 -12.98 7.89
N ARG A 585 -0.02 -12.80 8.35
CA ARG A 585 -0.36 -11.81 9.36
C ARG A 585 0.46 -12.04 10.63
N GLY A 586 0.84 -10.98 11.30
CA GLY A 586 1.63 -11.12 12.52
C GLY A 586 2.16 -9.84 13.08
N ILE A 587 2.81 -9.96 14.23
CA ILE A 587 3.43 -8.85 14.91
C ILE A 587 4.88 -8.71 14.44
N TRP A 588 5.28 -7.47 14.17
CA TRP A 588 6.63 -7.07 13.84
C TRP A 588 7.09 -6.03 14.85
N ARG A 589 8.25 -6.26 15.48
CA ARG A 589 8.77 -5.40 16.56
C ARG A 589 10.25 -5.10 16.38
N THR A 590 10.66 -3.91 16.79
CA THR A 590 12.07 -3.55 16.88
C THR A 590 12.30 -2.44 17.89
N LEU A 591 13.53 -2.29 18.37
CA LEU A 591 13.95 -1.14 19.18
C LEU A 591 14.40 -0.01 18.25
N LEU A 592 13.92 1.21 18.46
CA LEU A 592 14.43 2.38 17.74
C LEU A 592 15.86 2.70 18.22
N PRO A 593 16.90 2.62 17.36
CA PRO A 593 18.28 2.83 17.79
C PRO A 593 18.57 4.24 18.30
N GLN A 594 19.57 4.38 19.18
CA GLN A 594 19.94 5.66 19.84
C GLN A 594 20.55 6.71 18.88
N ASP A 595 21.08 6.26 17.75
CA ASP A 595 21.64 7.08 16.69
C ASP A 595 20.66 7.33 15.54
N ALA A 596 19.40 6.90 15.66
CA ALA A 596 18.36 7.23 14.69
C ALA A 596 18.12 8.75 14.64
N SER A 597 17.76 9.27 13.47
CA SER A 597 17.51 10.70 13.25
C SER A 597 16.15 10.94 12.62
N ASN A 598 15.46 11.95 13.13
CA ASN A 598 14.26 12.50 12.50
C ASN A 598 14.53 13.77 11.69
N GLN A 599 15.79 14.19 11.56
CA GLN A 599 16.21 15.38 10.78
C GLN A 599 17.10 15.02 9.58
N ALA A 600 17.28 13.73 9.30
CA ALA A 600 18.16 13.28 8.23
C ALA A 600 17.53 13.53 6.84
N ALA A 601 18.29 14.15 5.94
CA ALA A 601 17.82 14.68 4.67
C ALA A 601 17.51 13.64 3.57
N LEU A 602 17.89 12.37 3.76
CA LEU A 602 17.55 11.29 2.83
C LEU A 602 16.03 11.05 2.72
N MET A 603 15.26 11.47 3.72
CA MET A 603 13.81 11.37 3.78
C MET A 603 13.23 12.66 4.38
N PRO A 604 11.91 12.90 4.27
CA PRO A 604 11.30 14.08 4.88
C PRO A 604 11.56 14.18 6.39
N SER A 605 11.99 15.36 6.84
CA SER A 605 12.25 15.66 8.24
C SER A 605 10.98 15.60 9.10
N GLY A 606 11.16 15.41 10.41
CA GLY A 606 10.09 15.32 11.40
C GLY A 606 9.63 13.88 11.71
N ARG A 607 10.18 12.87 11.02
CA ARG A 607 9.80 11.46 11.15
C ARG A 607 11.02 10.57 11.31
N TYR A 608 10.92 9.52 12.11
CA TYR A 608 11.89 8.43 12.12
C TYR A 608 11.54 7.44 11.02
N TRP A 609 12.50 7.16 10.15
CA TRP A 609 12.28 6.32 8.98
C TRP A 609 12.92 4.96 9.11
N LEU A 610 12.13 3.93 8.81
CA LEU A 610 12.59 2.58 8.53
C LEU A 610 12.46 2.28 7.05
N LYS A 611 13.43 1.56 6.50
CA LYS A 611 13.44 1.07 5.12
C LYS A 611 13.43 -0.45 5.15
N ALA A 612 12.54 -1.07 4.40
CA ALA A 612 12.57 -2.49 4.10
C ALA A 612 12.88 -2.70 2.62
N GLU A 613 13.96 -3.40 2.34
CA GLU A 613 14.44 -3.68 0.98
C GLU A 613 14.29 -5.17 0.65
N ILE A 614 13.74 -5.47 -0.52
CA ILE A 614 13.57 -6.85 -0.98
C ILE A 614 14.77 -7.23 -1.85
N THR A 615 15.64 -8.08 -1.31
CA THR A 615 16.95 -8.35 -1.91
C THR A 615 16.89 -9.31 -3.08
N ASP A 616 15.84 -10.14 -3.16
CA ASP A 616 15.67 -11.12 -4.23
C ASP A 616 14.66 -10.63 -5.27
N LYS A 617 14.93 -10.91 -6.54
CA LYS A 617 13.98 -10.63 -7.62
C LYS A 617 12.70 -11.45 -7.38
N THR A 618 11.60 -10.74 -7.18
CA THR A 618 10.29 -11.31 -6.93
C THR A 618 9.35 -10.88 -8.05
N ASP A 619 8.52 -11.80 -8.54
CA ASP A 619 7.54 -11.45 -9.56
C ASP A 619 6.44 -10.57 -8.94
N PRO A 620 5.90 -9.55 -9.65
CA PRO A 620 4.90 -8.64 -9.08
C PRO A 620 3.64 -9.33 -8.51
N GLN A 621 3.32 -10.53 -9.00
CA GLN A 621 2.19 -11.34 -8.53
C GLN A 621 2.48 -12.06 -7.20
N ASP A 622 3.74 -12.21 -6.81
CA ASP A 622 4.15 -12.89 -5.57
C ASP A 622 4.21 -11.93 -4.37
N TYR A 623 4.13 -10.61 -4.61
CA TYR A 623 4.12 -9.62 -3.54
C TYR A 623 2.84 -9.68 -2.69
N PRO A 624 2.96 -9.51 -1.36
CA PRO A 624 1.83 -9.58 -0.45
C PRO A 624 0.89 -8.40 -0.64
N ARG A 625 -0.40 -8.62 -0.33
CA ARG A 625 -1.39 -7.55 -0.19
C ARG A 625 -1.47 -7.11 1.26
N ILE A 626 -1.17 -5.85 1.53
CA ILE A 626 -1.32 -5.25 2.87
C ILE A 626 -2.78 -4.80 2.98
N LYS A 627 -3.55 -5.42 3.88
CA LYS A 627 -4.92 -5.00 4.21
C LYS A 627 -4.95 -3.88 5.24
N GLY A 628 -3.94 -3.81 6.10
CA GLY A 628 -3.76 -2.70 7.02
C GLY A 628 -2.67 -2.94 8.05
N LEU A 629 -2.39 -1.89 8.81
CA LEU A 629 -1.31 -1.82 9.80
C LEU A 629 -1.86 -1.22 11.09
N LEU A 630 -1.49 -1.77 12.23
CA LEU A 630 -1.77 -1.20 13.54
C LEU A 630 -0.49 -0.95 14.31
N TYR A 631 -0.35 0.23 14.91
CA TYR A 631 0.75 0.55 15.82
C TYR A 631 0.42 0.23 17.28
N ASN A 632 1.45 0.03 18.10
CA ASN A 632 1.34 -0.45 19.50
C ASN A 632 0.46 -1.69 19.64
N ALA A 633 0.51 -2.57 18.64
CA ALA A 633 -0.48 -3.61 18.50
C ALA A 633 -0.12 -4.90 19.25
N THR A 634 -1.16 -5.63 19.64
CA THR A 634 -1.08 -6.98 20.19
C THR A 634 -2.29 -7.82 19.80
N THR A 635 -2.15 -9.12 19.92
CA THR A 635 -3.26 -10.06 19.86
C THR A 635 -3.86 -10.28 21.25
N VAL A 636 -5.18 -10.40 21.29
CA VAL A 636 -5.96 -10.71 22.49
C VAL A 636 -6.85 -11.93 22.23
N THR A 637 -7.10 -12.72 23.27
CA THR A 637 -7.91 -13.96 23.24
C THR A 637 -9.13 -13.85 24.14
N LEU A 638 -10.25 -14.46 23.80
CA LEU A 638 -11.40 -14.51 24.71
C LEU A 638 -11.05 -15.27 26.00
N ALA A 639 -11.25 -14.63 27.15
CA ALA A 639 -10.87 -15.14 28.46
C ALA A 639 -11.88 -16.15 29.03
N ASN A 640 -13.17 -15.93 28.79
CA ASN A 640 -14.28 -16.67 29.40
C ASN A 640 -15.04 -17.55 28.40
N ALA A 641 -14.33 -18.24 27.51
CA ALA A 641 -14.92 -19.01 26.42
C ALA A 641 -15.96 -20.08 26.85
N GLU A 642 -15.91 -20.57 28.09
CA GLU A 642 -16.89 -21.57 28.60
C GLU A 642 -18.23 -20.95 29.01
N ALA A 643 -18.29 -19.65 29.30
CA ALA A 643 -19.48 -18.96 29.75
C ALA A 643 -20.24 -18.25 28.61
N VAL A 644 -19.59 -18.09 27.45
CA VAL A 644 -20.13 -17.35 26.30
C VAL A 644 -21.02 -18.27 25.46
N GLU A 645 -22.12 -17.71 24.95
CA GLU A 645 -23.06 -18.42 24.08
C GLU A 645 -22.43 -18.96 22.79
N GLN A 646 -23.03 -20.02 22.24
CA GLN A 646 -22.48 -20.70 21.06
C GLN A 646 -22.51 -19.82 19.80
N GLU A 647 -23.50 -18.94 19.66
CA GLU A 647 -23.63 -18.03 18.51
C GLU A 647 -22.41 -17.10 18.36
N HIS A 648 -21.80 -16.64 19.46
CA HIS A 648 -20.60 -15.78 19.41
C HIS A 648 -19.46 -16.43 18.62
N PHE A 649 -19.21 -17.73 18.83
CA PHE A 649 -18.15 -18.45 18.12
C PHE A 649 -18.48 -18.74 16.65
N ILE A 650 -19.75 -18.62 16.26
CA ILE A 650 -20.20 -18.83 14.88
C ILE A 650 -20.01 -17.55 14.07
N ASP A 651 -20.40 -16.41 14.64
CA ASP A 651 -20.37 -15.10 13.97
C ASP A 651 -19.01 -14.40 14.13
N GLY A 652 -18.30 -14.67 15.23
CA GLY A 652 -17.10 -13.95 15.64
C GLY A 652 -17.41 -12.57 16.21
N LEU A 653 -16.39 -11.95 16.80
CA LEU A 653 -16.50 -10.59 17.31
C LEU A 653 -16.50 -9.60 16.14
N ALA A 654 -17.55 -8.78 16.07
CA ALA A 654 -17.66 -7.70 15.09
C ALA A 654 -16.50 -6.68 15.20
N VAL A 655 -16.23 -5.99 14.10
CA VAL A 655 -15.21 -4.92 14.02
C VAL A 655 -15.56 -3.78 14.99
N GLY A 656 -14.56 -3.26 15.71
CA GLY A 656 -14.72 -2.11 16.60
C GLY A 656 -15.47 -2.36 17.91
N SER A 657 -15.67 -3.62 18.30
CA SER A 657 -16.32 -3.99 19.57
C SER A 657 -15.44 -3.68 20.78
N ILE A 658 -14.14 -3.94 20.70
CA ILE A 658 -13.19 -3.60 21.77
C ILE A 658 -12.82 -2.12 21.70
N LYS A 659 -13.20 -1.36 22.73
CA LYS A 659 -12.94 0.09 22.80
C LYS A 659 -12.09 0.50 23.99
N GLN A 660 -12.06 -0.31 25.03
CA GLN A 660 -11.42 0.04 26.31
C GLN A 660 -10.93 -1.19 27.08
N PRO A 661 -9.97 -1.01 28.00
CA PRO A 661 -9.64 -2.02 29.00
C PRO A 661 -10.84 -2.32 29.91
N ALA A 662 -10.96 -3.54 30.42
CA ALA A 662 -12.06 -3.92 31.31
C ALA A 662 -11.91 -3.26 32.70
N ASN A 663 -13.00 -2.68 33.22
CA ASN A 663 -13.04 -2.05 34.54
C ASN A 663 -13.09 -3.06 35.71
N THR A 664 -13.42 -4.32 35.43
CA THR A 664 -13.63 -5.37 36.44
C THR A 664 -12.37 -6.20 36.61
N ILE A 665 -11.71 -6.06 37.76
CA ILE A 665 -10.48 -6.76 38.11
C ILE A 665 -10.86 -7.98 38.97
N PRO A 666 -10.82 -9.22 38.46
CA PRO A 666 -10.51 -10.34 39.32
C PRO A 666 -8.98 -10.40 39.45
N VAL A 667 -8.50 -10.31 40.68
CA VAL A 667 -7.11 -10.55 41.14
C VAL A 667 -6.19 -9.32 41.22
N ASN A 668 -5.54 -9.20 42.39
CA ASN A 668 -4.50 -8.25 42.81
C ASN A 668 -3.20 -8.24 41.95
N THR A 669 -3.28 -8.53 40.65
CA THR A 669 -2.10 -8.72 39.77
C THR A 669 -1.99 -7.64 38.69
N ILE A 670 -3.06 -6.89 38.40
CA ILE A 670 -3.03 -5.80 37.40
C ILE A 670 -3.22 -4.46 38.15
N PRO A 671 -2.28 -3.50 38.04
CA PRO A 671 -2.42 -2.21 38.69
C PRO A 671 -3.68 -1.50 38.18
N ALA A 672 -4.51 -0.97 39.09
CA ALA A 672 -5.65 -0.10 38.78
C ALA A 672 -5.30 1.12 37.88
N ASN A 673 -4.01 1.41 37.71
CA ASN A 673 -3.44 2.45 36.84
C ASN A 673 -3.45 2.10 35.34
N THR A 674 -3.78 0.88 34.93
CA THR A 674 -3.77 0.47 33.50
C THR A 674 -4.85 1.16 32.69
N ILE A 675 -6.05 1.33 33.26
CA ILE A 675 -7.18 2.03 32.63
C ILE A 675 -6.86 3.53 32.48
N ALA A 676 -6.15 4.11 33.45
CA ALA A 676 -5.77 5.53 33.43
C ALA A 676 -4.66 5.87 32.43
N ALA A 677 -3.92 4.89 31.90
CA ALA A 677 -2.82 5.12 30.96
C ALA A 677 -3.24 5.01 29.48
N ILE A 678 -4.32 4.28 29.18
CA ILE A 678 -4.79 4.00 27.82
C ILE A 678 -5.89 5.02 27.47
N SER A 679 -5.71 5.75 26.37
CA SER A 679 -6.71 6.70 25.85
C SER A 679 -7.74 6.05 24.95
N GLY A 680 -7.33 4.99 24.24
CA GLY A 680 -8.21 4.27 23.32
C GLY A 680 -7.62 2.94 22.86
N VAL A 681 -8.52 2.08 22.39
CA VAL A 681 -8.19 0.79 21.78
C VAL A 681 -8.88 0.70 20.42
N THR A 682 -8.16 0.26 19.41
CA THR A 682 -8.67 0.10 18.04
C THR A 682 -8.69 -1.36 17.63
N GLN A 683 -9.80 -1.83 17.09
CA GLN A 683 -9.99 -3.21 16.61
C GLN A 683 -10.57 -3.16 15.19
N PRO A 684 -9.74 -3.01 14.14
CA PRO A 684 -10.21 -2.81 12.77
C PRO A 684 -10.66 -4.10 12.08
N TRP A 685 -10.35 -5.28 12.63
CA TRP A 685 -10.70 -6.58 12.05
C TRP A 685 -11.56 -7.42 13.00
N ALA A 686 -12.38 -8.31 12.43
CA ALA A 686 -13.17 -9.26 13.20
C ALA A 686 -12.27 -10.30 13.89
N SER A 687 -12.80 -10.97 14.92
CA SER A 687 -12.07 -12.08 15.54
C SER A 687 -11.99 -13.30 14.61
N TRP A 688 -11.02 -14.18 14.89
CA TRP A 688 -10.79 -15.40 14.12
C TRP A 688 -10.47 -16.60 15.03
N ASN A 689 -10.54 -17.81 14.47
CA ASN A 689 -10.23 -19.08 15.13
C ASN A 689 -11.08 -19.47 16.36
N GLY A 690 -12.28 -18.88 16.52
CA GLY A 690 -13.24 -19.31 17.53
C GLY A 690 -13.88 -20.66 17.17
N ARG A 691 -14.11 -21.52 18.18
CA ARG A 691 -14.90 -22.75 18.01
C ARG A 691 -15.88 -22.92 19.16
N PRO A 692 -17.17 -23.14 18.91
CA PRO A 692 -18.12 -23.41 19.98
C PRO A 692 -17.79 -24.73 20.68
N GLN A 693 -18.34 -24.90 21.88
CA GLN A 693 -18.28 -26.19 22.57
C GLN A 693 -18.91 -27.28 21.70
N GLU A 694 -18.29 -28.45 21.70
CA GLU A 694 -18.76 -29.57 20.89
C GLU A 694 -20.11 -30.09 21.42
N THR A 695 -21.12 -30.10 20.55
CA THR A 695 -22.43 -30.71 20.86
C THR A 695 -22.31 -32.22 20.96
N GLU A 696 -23.24 -32.87 21.66
CA GLU A 696 -23.24 -34.32 21.82
C GLU A 696 -23.28 -35.06 20.47
N GLN A 697 -24.08 -34.56 19.52
CA GLN A 697 -24.13 -35.14 18.19
C GLN A 697 -22.82 -35.00 17.42
N ALA A 698 -22.11 -33.86 17.56
CA ALA A 698 -20.80 -33.66 16.94
C ALA A 698 -19.74 -34.57 17.58
N PHE A 699 -19.73 -34.68 18.92
CA PHE A 699 -18.87 -35.60 19.67
C PHE A 699 -19.03 -37.05 19.17
N LEU A 700 -20.27 -37.52 19.10
CA LEU A 700 -20.58 -38.88 18.66
C LEU A 700 -20.24 -39.15 17.19
N LYS A 701 -20.22 -38.11 16.33
CA LYS A 701 -19.74 -38.20 14.95
C LYS A 701 -18.20 -38.21 14.88
N ARG A 702 -17.51 -37.45 15.73
CA ARG A 702 -16.05 -37.31 15.73
C ARG A 702 -15.34 -38.55 16.27
N ILE A 703 -15.80 -39.11 17.39
CA ILE A 703 -15.09 -40.20 18.10
C ILE A 703 -14.83 -41.44 17.22
N PRO A 704 -15.80 -42.00 16.48
CA PRO A 704 -15.56 -43.15 15.62
C PRO A 704 -14.42 -42.90 14.63
N VAL A 705 -14.36 -41.70 14.07
CA VAL A 705 -13.30 -41.33 13.12
C VAL A 705 -11.96 -41.17 13.85
N ARG A 706 -11.94 -40.52 15.02
CA ARG A 706 -10.73 -40.40 15.84
C ARG A 706 -10.12 -41.74 16.22
N LEU A 707 -10.96 -42.75 16.47
CA LEU A 707 -10.55 -44.12 16.76
C LEU A 707 -10.08 -44.88 15.51
N SER A 708 -10.61 -44.55 14.33
CA SER A 708 -10.21 -45.19 13.07
C SER A 708 -8.81 -44.76 12.62
N HIS A 709 -8.51 -43.46 12.60
CA HIS A 709 -7.22 -42.96 12.15
C HIS A 709 -6.15 -42.89 13.25
N ARG A 710 -6.54 -42.97 14.53
CA ARG A 710 -5.62 -42.99 15.69
C ARG A 710 -4.57 -41.86 15.70
N ASN A 711 -4.94 -40.69 15.18
CA ASN A 711 -4.04 -39.53 15.01
C ASN A 711 -2.78 -39.83 14.16
N ARG A 712 -2.95 -40.61 13.08
CA ARG A 712 -1.92 -40.88 12.08
C ARG A 712 -2.50 -40.75 10.67
N VAL A 713 -1.65 -40.33 9.74
CA VAL A 713 -1.99 -40.21 8.32
C VAL A 713 -1.53 -41.46 7.60
N LEU A 714 -2.45 -42.41 7.36
CA LEU A 714 -2.15 -43.65 6.64
C LEU A 714 -2.91 -43.78 5.30
N SER A 715 -4.03 -43.08 5.16
CA SER A 715 -4.88 -43.11 3.97
C SER A 715 -5.36 -41.71 3.61
N TRP A 716 -5.84 -41.54 2.37
CA TRP A 716 -6.48 -40.31 1.90
C TRP A 716 -7.63 -39.86 2.80
N GLY A 717 -8.48 -40.78 3.25
CA GLY A 717 -9.57 -40.47 4.17
C GLY A 717 -9.07 -39.97 5.54
N ASN A 718 -7.91 -40.44 6.01
CA ASN A 718 -7.30 -39.91 7.23
C ASN A 718 -6.77 -38.49 7.03
N MET A 719 -6.15 -38.19 5.89
CA MET A 719 -5.69 -36.83 5.55
C MET A 719 -6.86 -35.84 5.59
N VAL A 720 -7.94 -36.16 4.88
CA VAL A 720 -9.16 -35.34 4.83
C VAL A 720 -9.73 -35.12 6.22
N THR A 721 -9.92 -36.19 7.00
CA THR A 721 -10.60 -36.03 8.30
C THR A 721 -9.73 -35.31 9.31
N LEU A 722 -8.42 -35.58 9.35
CA LEU A 722 -7.49 -34.91 10.26
C LEU A 722 -7.40 -33.41 10.00
N LEU A 723 -7.33 -33.02 8.72
CA LEU A 723 -7.33 -31.60 8.36
C LEU A 723 -8.61 -30.90 8.79
N LYS A 724 -9.78 -31.46 8.47
CA LYS A 724 -11.09 -30.90 8.86
C LYS A 724 -11.29 -30.85 10.38
N ASP A 725 -10.74 -31.82 11.10
CA ASP A 725 -10.86 -31.90 12.56
C ASP A 725 -9.96 -30.91 13.30
N HIS A 726 -8.80 -30.57 12.72
CA HIS A 726 -7.83 -29.64 13.32
C HIS A 726 -8.07 -28.19 12.92
N PHE A 727 -8.34 -27.91 11.64
CA PHE A 727 -8.46 -26.56 11.10
C PHE A 727 -9.94 -26.18 10.91
N VAL A 728 -10.45 -25.33 11.80
CA VAL A 728 -11.85 -24.82 11.78
C VAL A 728 -12.14 -24.00 10.52
N SER A 729 -11.10 -23.44 9.90
CA SER A 729 -11.22 -22.69 8.66
C SER A 729 -11.54 -23.52 7.43
N LEU A 730 -11.49 -24.84 7.54
CA LEU A 730 -11.78 -25.75 6.44
C LEU A 730 -13.21 -26.23 6.53
N LEU A 731 -13.95 -26.02 5.45
CA LEU A 731 -15.27 -26.59 5.32
C LEU A 731 -15.18 -28.02 4.78
N ASP A 732 -14.34 -28.23 3.76
CA ASP A 732 -14.13 -29.54 3.18
C ASP A 732 -12.73 -29.72 2.62
N VAL A 733 -12.31 -30.98 2.46
CA VAL A 733 -11.03 -31.33 1.83
C VAL A 733 -11.28 -32.48 0.87
N ARG A 734 -10.80 -32.32 -0.36
CA ARG A 734 -10.94 -33.30 -1.43
C ARG A 734 -9.58 -33.81 -1.84
N HIS A 735 -9.54 -35.07 -2.26
CA HIS A 735 -8.41 -35.66 -2.96
C HIS A 735 -8.86 -35.98 -4.39
N HIS A 736 -7.90 -36.20 -5.28
CA HIS A 736 -8.17 -36.58 -6.67
C HIS A 736 -9.02 -37.86 -6.77
N SER A 737 -9.79 -37.98 -7.86
CA SER A 737 -10.62 -39.16 -8.12
C SER A 737 -9.80 -40.43 -8.33
N GLY A 738 -10.47 -41.57 -8.19
CA GLY A 738 -9.85 -42.89 -8.25
C GLY A 738 -9.06 -43.17 -9.54
N SER A 739 -9.43 -42.55 -10.66
CA SER A 739 -8.74 -42.74 -11.95
C SER A 739 -7.29 -42.27 -11.92
N LYS A 740 -7.01 -41.13 -11.26
CA LYS A 740 -5.66 -40.58 -11.06
C LYS A 740 -4.87 -41.33 -9.98
N LEU A 741 -5.56 -41.98 -9.04
CA LEU A 741 -4.92 -42.83 -8.04
C LEU A 741 -4.48 -44.19 -8.60
N THR A 742 -5.07 -44.63 -9.71
CA THR A 742 -4.72 -45.90 -10.38
C THR A 742 -3.81 -45.73 -11.59
N THR A 743 -3.35 -44.52 -11.90
CA THR A 743 -2.37 -44.30 -12.98
C THR A 743 -1.02 -44.88 -12.60
N ILE A 744 -0.34 -45.48 -13.60
CA ILE A 744 1.04 -45.97 -13.46
C ILE A 744 1.95 -45.04 -14.28
N PRO A 745 3.03 -44.49 -13.70
CA PRO A 745 3.51 -44.70 -12.34
C PRO A 745 2.62 -44.04 -11.28
N ALA A 746 2.63 -44.61 -10.07
CA ALA A 746 1.88 -44.06 -8.94
C ALA A 746 2.40 -42.65 -8.61
N PRO A 747 1.51 -41.69 -8.29
CA PRO A 747 1.92 -40.33 -8.00
C PRO A 747 2.77 -40.26 -6.72
N GLU A 748 3.99 -39.74 -6.86
CA GLU A 748 4.91 -39.51 -5.74
C GLU A 748 4.42 -38.40 -4.81
N LYS A 749 3.68 -37.42 -5.37
CA LYS A 749 3.09 -36.29 -4.66
C LYS A 749 1.61 -36.50 -4.38
N GLN A 750 1.21 -36.29 -3.13
CA GLN A 750 -0.16 -36.44 -2.67
C GLN A 750 -0.81 -35.07 -2.58
N GLN A 751 -1.51 -34.70 -3.65
CA GLN A 751 -2.21 -33.41 -3.75
C GLN A 751 -3.62 -33.48 -3.14
N LEU A 752 -3.89 -32.57 -2.22
CA LEU A 752 -5.18 -32.32 -1.58
C LEU A 752 -5.69 -30.93 -1.96
N ILE A 753 -6.99 -30.82 -2.19
CA ILE A 753 -7.67 -29.57 -2.45
C ILE A 753 -8.47 -29.18 -1.22
N VAL A 754 -8.15 -28.04 -0.61
CA VAL A 754 -8.84 -27.54 0.57
C VAL A 754 -9.89 -26.52 0.18
N ILE A 755 -11.10 -26.69 0.70
CA ILE A 755 -12.21 -25.76 0.51
C ILE A 755 -12.36 -24.99 1.82
N PRO A 756 -11.97 -23.70 1.85
CA PRO A 756 -12.18 -22.89 3.03
C PRO A 756 -13.66 -22.68 3.30
N ASP A 757 -13.98 -22.55 4.57
CA ASP A 757 -15.22 -21.91 4.99
C ASP A 757 -15.15 -20.41 4.63
N SER A 758 -16.19 -19.91 3.98
CA SER A 758 -16.24 -18.54 3.44
C SER A 758 -16.09 -17.44 4.51
N ARG A 759 -16.26 -17.77 5.80
CA ARG A 759 -15.98 -16.88 6.94
C ARG A 759 -14.48 -16.69 7.20
N TYR A 760 -13.67 -17.69 6.87
CA TYR A 760 -12.24 -17.74 7.11
C TYR A 760 -11.39 -17.61 5.84
N LYS A 761 -12.01 -17.21 4.72
CA LYS A 761 -11.32 -16.90 3.48
C LYS A 761 -10.35 -15.75 3.71
N ASP A 762 -9.18 -15.83 3.08
CA ASP A 762 -8.20 -14.77 3.19
C ASP A 762 -8.40 -13.70 2.12
N ASN A 763 -8.99 -14.04 0.97
CA ASN A 763 -9.25 -13.12 -0.13
C ASN A 763 -10.62 -12.41 -0.06
N ASP A 764 -10.77 -11.32 -0.82
CA ASP A 764 -11.99 -10.49 -0.82
C ASP A 764 -13.11 -11.02 -1.75
N ASP A 765 -12.84 -12.04 -2.57
CA ASP A 765 -13.83 -12.62 -3.50
C ASP A 765 -14.71 -13.65 -2.77
N ALA A 766 -15.99 -13.30 -2.57
CA ALA A 766 -16.98 -14.17 -1.93
C ALA A 766 -17.34 -15.40 -2.78
N LEU A 767 -17.26 -15.32 -4.11
CA LEU A 767 -17.56 -16.44 -5.02
C LEU A 767 -16.37 -17.40 -5.13
N ARG A 768 -15.16 -16.91 -4.89
CA ARG A 768 -13.91 -17.67 -5.02
C ARG A 768 -13.13 -17.72 -3.69
N PRO A 769 -13.70 -18.28 -2.61
CA PRO A 769 -13.04 -18.24 -1.30
C PRO A 769 -11.73 -19.05 -1.32
N ALA A 770 -10.62 -18.40 -0.97
CA ALA A 770 -9.29 -18.99 -0.99
C ALA A 770 -8.54 -18.72 0.33
N LEU A 771 -7.69 -19.66 0.73
CA LEU A 771 -6.72 -19.47 1.82
C LEU A 771 -5.42 -18.91 1.28
N ASN A 772 -4.73 -18.11 2.09
CA ASN A 772 -3.40 -17.65 1.73
C ASN A 772 -2.41 -18.84 1.71
N PRO A 773 -1.39 -18.82 0.84
CA PRO A 773 -0.37 -19.87 0.79
C PRO A 773 0.36 -20.15 2.11
N ALA A 774 0.46 -19.17 3.01
CA ALA A 774 1.09 -19.38 4.32
C ALA A 774 0.34 -20.38 5.19
N ARG A 775 -0.98 -20.28 5.25
CA ARG A 775 -1.83 -21.23 5.97
C ARG A 775 -1.84 -22.59 5.29
N LEU A 776 -1.77 -22.64 3.96
CA LEU A 776 -1.59 -23.92 3.24
C LEU A 776 -0.27 -24.60 3.63
N ALA A 777 0.83 -23.83 3.74
CA ALA A 777 2.12 -24.35 4.17
C ALA A 777 2.09 -24.85 5.63
N GLU A 778 1.40 -24.13 6.53
CA GLU A 778 1.16 -24.57 7.91
C GLU A 778 0.42 -25.93 7.94
N MET A 779 -0.63 -26.08 7.12
CA MET A 779 -1.38 -27.33 7.00
C MET A 779 -0.49 -28.47 6.51
N VAL A 780 0.37 -28.22 5.52
CA VAL A 780 1.33 -29.21 5.01
C VAL A 780 2.32 -29.60 6.10
N GLU A 781 2.91 -28.66 6.82
CA GLU A 781 3.86 -28.92 7.91
C GLU A 781 3.21 -29.73 9.03
N TRP A 782 2.00 -29.34 9.45
CA TRP A 782 1.24 -30.05 10.47
C TRP A 782 0.91 -31.49 10.04
N LEU A 783 0.41 -31.68 8.83
CA LEU A 783 0.02 -33.01 8.34
C LEU A 783 1.26 -33.91 8.12
N SER A 784 2.38 -33.33 7.70
CA SER A 784 3.65 -34.05 7.49
C SER A 784 4.23 -34.62 8.78
N ARG A 785 4.01 -33.96 9.94
CA ARG A 785 4.39 -34.50 11.26
C ARG A 785 3.63 -35.77 11.64
N LEU A 786 2.46 -36.00 11.04
CA LEU A 786 1.59 -37.14 11.31
C LEU A 786 1.66 -38.23 10.23
N SER A 787 2.34 -37.95 9.11
CA SER A 787 2.48 -38.83 7.97
C SER A 787 3.81 -39.59 7.98
N SER A 788 3.97 -40.46 6.99
CA SER A 788 5.23 -41.14 6.72
C SER A 788 6.24 -40.18 6.09
N PRO A 789 7.53 -40.23 6.44
CA PRO A 789 8.56 -39.36 5.87
C PRO A 789 8.78 -39.55 4.35
N TRP A 790 8.21 -40.62 3.78
CA TRP A 790 8.27 -40.92 2.35
C TRP A 790 7.18 -40.22 1.53
N VAL A 791 6.19 -39.59 2.18
CA VAL A 791 5.02 -38.98 1.53
C VAL A 791 5.31 -37.50 1.32
N THR A 792 5.12 -37.01 0.09
CA THR A 792 5.23 -35.59 -0.23
C THR A 792 3.84 -34.99 -0.39
N ILE A 793 3.36 -34.31 0.66
CA ILE A 793 2.01 -33.75 0.71
C ILE A 793 2.02 -32.36 0.07
N GLU A 794 1.03 -32.10 -0.77
CA GLU A 794 0.78 -30.78 -1.38
C GLU A 794 -0.69 -30.41 -1.12
N ILE A 795 -0.95 -29.19 -0.66
CA ILE A 795 -2.30 -28.72 -0.32
C ILE A 795 -2.56 -27.41 -1.06
N ASN A 796 -3.57 -27.39 -1.93
CA ASN A 796 -3.86 -26.27 -2.81
C ASN A 796 -5.32 -25.81 -2.65
N ASN A 797 -5.59 -24.54 -2.94
CA ASN A 797 -6.96 -24.06 -3.13
C ASN A 797 -7.57 -24.68 -4.40
N PRO A 798 -8.90 -24.70 -4.53
CA PRO A 798 -9.57 -25.10 -5.76
C PRO A 798 -9.30 -24.13 -6.91
N THR A 799 -9.30 -24.66 -8.14
CA THR A 799 -9.20 -23.86 -9.35
C THR A 799 -10.59 -23.38 -9.75
N TYR A 800 -10.83 -22.08 -9.72
CA TYR A 800 -12.08 -21.49 -10.17
C TYR A 800 -12.06 -21.28 -11.68
N VAL A 801 -13.06 -21.82 -12.39
CA VAL A 801 -13.20 -21.76 -13.84
C VAL A 801 -14.46 -20.99 -14.21
N ASP A 802 -14.29 -19.90 -14.95
CA ASP A 802 -15.39 -19.06 -15.37
C ASP A 802 -16.15 -19.69 -16.55
N VAL A 803 -17.46 -19.85 -16.38
CA VAL A 803 -18.42 -20.33 -17.37
C VAL A 803 -19.26 -19.14 -17.81
N ASN A 804 -18.94 -18.61 -19.00
CA ASN A 804 -19.68 -17.53 -19.61
C ASN A 804 -21.05 -18.03 -20.08
N VAL A 805 -22.11 -17.45 -19.52
CA VAL A 805 -23.50 -17.72 -19.91
C VAL A 805 -24.07 -16.50 -20.60
N ASP A 806 -24.48 -16.68 -21.86
CA ASP A 806 -25.18 -15.69 -22.66
C ASP A 806 -26.56 -16.26 -23.00
N TYR A 807 -27.61 -15.61 -22.49
CA TYR A 807 -28.99 -15.99 -22.72
C TYR A 807 -29.82 -14.80 -23.16
N GLN A 808 -30.80 -15.08 -24.01
CA GLN A 808 -31.82 -14.13 -24.44
C GLN A 808 -33.17 -14.64 -23.96
N VAL A 809 -33.92 -13.78 -23.27
CA VAL A 809 -35.23 -14.12 -22.70
C VAL A 809 -36.26 -13.05 -23.04
N THR A 810 -37.51 -13.47 -23.15
CA THR A 810 -38.67 -12.59 -23.16
C THR A 810 -39.28 -12.62 -21.77
N PHE A 811 -39.35 -11.48 -21.10
CA PHE A 811 -40.00 -11.35 -19.79
C PHE A 811 -41.51 -11.21 -19.93
N ILE A 812 -42.24 -11.54 -18.86
CA ILE A 812 -43.69 -11.34 -18.80
C ILE A 812 -44.06 -9.85 -18.97
N SER A 813 -45.26 -9.61 -19.51
CA SER A 813 -45.74 -8.25 -19.77
C SER A 813 -45.76 -7.39 -18.50
N GLY A 814 -45.18 -6.19 -18.57
CA GLY A 814 -45.09 -5.24 -17.46
C GLY A 814 -43.75 -5.21 -16.70
N ILE A 815 -42.82 -6.12 -17.00
CA ILE A 815 -41.47 -6.10 -16.44
C ILE A 815 -40.52 -5.30 -17.35
N ASN A 816 -39.76 -4.39 -16.77
CA ASN A 816 -38.64 -3.75 -17.44
C ASN A 816 -37.52 -4.78 -17.67
N SER A 817 -37.02 -4.90 -18.91
CA SER A 817 -36.02 -5.91 -19.29
C SER A 817 -34.75 -5.85 -18.45
N ASP A 818 -34.23 -4.66 -18.15
CA ASP A 818 -32.99 -4.51 -17.39
C ASP A 818 -33.16 -5.00 -15.94
N TYR A 819 -34.31 -4.66 -15.33
CA TYR A 819 -34.70 -5.21 -14.03
C TYR A 819 -34.86 -6.73 -14.07
N GLY A 820 -35.52 -7.25 -15.11
CA GLY A 820 -35.72 -8.68 -15.31
C GLY A 820 -34.39 -9.44 -15.42
N TYR A 821 -33.44 -8.93 -16.21
CA TYR A 821 -32.11 -9.52 -16.36
C TYR A 821 -31.36 -9.52 -15.03
N HIS A 822 -31.35 -8.39 -14.32
CA HIS A 822 -30.67 -8.29 -13.02
C HIS A 822 -31.25 -9.26 -11.97
N GLN A 823 -32.58 -9.33 -11.84
CA GLN A 823 -33.22 -10.27 -10.91
C GLN A 823 -32.97 -11.74 -11.29
N LEU A 824 -33.02 -12.06 -12.58
CA LEU A 824 -32.73 -13.41 -13.06
C LEU A 824 -31.27 -13.81 -12.81
N GLN A 825 -30.31 -12.89 -13.02
CA GLN A 825 -28.89 -13.12 -12.70
C GLN A 825 -28.70 -13.41 -11.21
N GLN A 826 -29.33 -12.64 -10.32
CA GLN A 826 -29.29 -12.89 -8.87
C GLN A 826 -29.89 -14.27 -8.51
N GLN A 827 -31.02 -14.64 -9.10
CA GLN A 827 -31.64 -15.95 -8.88
C GLN A 827 -30.72 -17.11 -9.32
N LEU A 828 -30.10 -16.98 -10.50
CA LEU A 828 -29.15 -17.97 -11.01
C LEU A 828 -27.91 -18.07 -10.14
N SER A 829 -27.36 -16.93 -9.69
CA SER A 829 -26.23 -16.87 -8.76
C SER A 829 -26.54 -17.63 -7.47
N ARG A 830 -27.70 -17.41 -6.85
CA ARG A 830 -28.15 -18.13 -5.64
C ARG A 830 -28.29 -19.63 -5.82
N THR A 831 -28.69 -20.07 -7.02
CA THR A 831 -28.97 -21.49 -7.29
C THR A 831 -27.68 -22.28 -7.52
N TYR A 832 -26.76 -21.72 -8.30
CA TYR A 832 -25.55 -22.43 -8.75
C TYR A 832 -24.29 -22.05 -7.96
N MET A 833 -24.27 -20.87 -7.33
CA MET A 833 -23.19 -20.37 -6.49
C MET A 833 -23.72 -19.93 -5.11
N PRO A 834 -24.47 -20.79 -4.40
CA PRO A 834 -25.14 -20.43 -3.14
C PRO A 834 -24.19 -19.92 -2.05
N TRP A 835 -22.92 -20.33 -2.10
CA TRP A 835 -21.88 -19.89 -1.17
C TRP A 835 -21.51 -18.40 -1.30
N GLY A 836 -21.84 -17.76 -2.42
CA GLY A 836 -21.57 -16.33 -2.63
C GLY A 836 -22.39 -15.42 -1.73
N GLU A 837 -23.64 -15.82 -1.42
CA GLU A 837 -24.51 -15.08 -0.49
C GLU A 837 -24.56 -15.71 0.90
N ASN A 838 -24.52 -17.04 1.00
CA ASN A 838 -24.57 -17.74 2.27
C ASN A 838 -23.21 -18.39 2.59
N PRO A 839 -22.41 -17.80 3.49
CA PRO A 839 -21.07 -18.27 3.80
C PRO A 839 -21.05 -19.64 4.51
N ALA A 840 -22.19 -20.11 5.05
CA ALA A 840 -22.29 -21.44 5.64
C ALA A 840 -22.34 -22.57 4.60
N ILE A 841 -22.61 -22.24 3.33
CA ILE A 841 -22.66 -23.21 2.24
C ILE A 841 -21.27 -23.30 1.59
N GLY A 842 -20.84 -24.53 1.35
CA GLY A 842 -19.55 -24.80 0.71
C GLY A 842 -19.55 -24.74 -0.79
N VAL A 843 -18.37 -24.43 -1.31
CA VAL A 843 -18.07 -24.58 -2.71
C VAL A 843 -18.15 -26.06 -3.10
N THR A 844 -18.79 -26.35 -4.24
CA THR A 844 -18.94 -27.71 -4.76
C THR A 844 -17.92 -27.98 -5.87
N MET A 845 -16.98 -28.91 -5.63
CA MET A 845 -15.95 -29.35 -6.58
C MET A 845 -16.46 -30.39 -7.56
N GLY A 846 -15.85 -30.48 -8.74
CA GLY A 846 -16.20 -31.52 -9.72
C GLY A 846 -17.67 -31.44 -10.14
N ASN A 847 -18.27 -30.26 -9.99
CA ASN A 847 -19.65 -30.02 -10.37
C ASN A 847 -19.77 -30.03 -11.89
N HIS A 848 -20.98 -30.32 -12.37
CA HIS A 848 -21.32 -30.15 -13.77
C HIS A 848 -22.46 -29.16 -13.88
N ILE A 849 -22.44 -28.37 -14.95
CA ILE A 849 -23.55 -27.51 -15.33
C ILE A 849 -24.22 -28.20 -16.52
N ASP A 850 -25.37 -28.82 -16.24
CA ASP A 850 -26.22 -29.40 -17.27
C ASP A 850 -26.94 -28.28 -18.04
N TYR A 851 -26.80 -28.30 -19.36
CA TYR A 851 -27.34 -27.26 -20.23
C TYR A 851 -28.87 -27.18 -20.14
N TYR A 852 -29.56 -28.33 -20.13
CA TYR A 852 -31.02 -28.38 -20.09
C TYR A 852 -31.56 -28.07 -18.70
N GLN A 853 -30.84 -28.44 -17.64
CA GLN A 853 -31.21 -28.04 -16.28
C GLN A 853 -31.10 -26.52 -16.11
N LEU A 854 -30.04 -25.89 -16.65
CA LEU A 854 -29.89 -24.43 -16.64
C LEU A 854 -31.01 -23.76 -17.43
N LEU A 855 -31.31 -24.25 -18.62
CA LEU A 855 -32.43 -23.78 -19.44
C LEU A 855 -33.77 -23.88 -18.69
N ALA A 856 -34.04 -25.03 -18.06
CA ALA A 856 -35.26 -25.24 -17.28
C ALA A 856 -35.34 -24.31 -16.07
N THR A 857 -34.22 -24.07 -15.38
CA THR A 857 -34.15 -23.15 -14.24
C THR A 857 -34.46 -21.71 -14.66
N ILE A 858 -33.95 -21.27 -15.81
CA ILE A 858 -34.27 -19.95 -16.38
C ILE A 858 -35.77 -19.88 -16.75
N GLN A 859 -36.30 -20.89 -17.44
CA GLN A 859 -37.68 -20.93 -17.90
C GLN A 859 -38.71 -21.02 -16.76
N GLN A 860 -38.33 -21.57 -15.60
CA GLN A 860 -39.16 -21.65 -14.40
C GLN A 860 -39.16 -20.36 -13.56
N SER A 861 -38.32 -19.37 -13.89
CA SER A 861 -38.34 -18.08 -13.20
C SER A 861 -39.69 -17.39 -13.43
N PRO A 862 -40.35 -16.85 -12.39
CA PRO A 862 -41.66 -16.20 -12.52
C PRO A 862 -41.64 -14.93 -13.38
N LEU A 863 -40.44 -14.41 -13.69
CA LEU A 863 -40.24 -13.22 -14.51
C LEU A 863 -40.21 -13.55 -16.01
N VAL A 864 -39.89 -14.80 -16.37
CA VAL A 864 -39.59 -15.21 -17.75
C VAL A 864 -40.82 -15.81 -18.40
N GLU A 865 -41.21 -15.29 -19.57
CA GLU A 865 -42.24 -15.89 -20.43
C GLU A 865 -41.63 -17.00 -21.30
N ARG A 866 -40.50 -16.72 -21.96
CA ARG A 866 -39.77 -17.72 -22.76
C ARG A 866 -38.27 -17.42 -22.84
N VAL A 867 -37.46 -18.47 -22.96
CA VAL A 867 -36.05 -18.38 -23.37
C VAL A 867 -35.94 -18.51 -24.89
N THR A 868 -35.27 -17.54 -25.55
CA THR A 868 -35.05 -17.57 -27.01
C THR A 868 -33.71 -18.17 -27.38
N ASN A 869 -32.67 -17.91 -26.59
CA ASN A 869 -31.33 -18.43 -26.81
C ASN A 869 -30.60 -18.66 -25.48
N LEU A 870 -29.77 -19.68 -25.41
CA LEU A 870 -28.86 -19.96 -24.29
C LEU A 870 -27.56 -20.52 -24.87
N SER A 871 -26.44 -19.95 -24.44
CA SER A 871 -25.11 -20.46 -24.76
C SER A 871 -24.24 -20.42 -23.51
N ILE A 872 -23.47 -21.48 -23.32
CA ILE A 872 -22.54 -21.64 -22.20
C ILE A 872 -21.16 -21.93 -22.77
N THR A 873 -20.14 -21.17 -22.35
CA THR A 873 -18.78 -21.28 -22.87
C THR A 873 -17.73 -21.15 -21.78
N ILE A 874 -16.62 -21.88 -21.91
CA ILE A 874 -15.43 -21.71 -21.06
C ILE A 874 -14.31 -21.18 -21.94
N VAL A 875 -13.62 -20.15 -21.46
CA VAL A 875 -12.41 -19.62 -22.12
C VAL A 875 -11.35 -20.74 -22.14
N ASN A 876 -10.88 -21.11 -23.34
CA ASN A 876 -9.86 -22.15 -23.60
C ASN A 876 -10.29 -23.63 -23.54
N ARG A 877 -11.59 -23.96 -23.47
CA ARG A 877 -12.08 -25.32 -23.79
C ARG A 877 -12.85 -25.29 -25.11
N VAL A 878 -12.60 -26.25 -26.00
CA VAL A 878 -13.39 -26.41 -27.23
C VAL A 878 -14.80 -26.84 -26.79
N THR A 879 -15.72 -25.89 -26.76
CA THR A 879 -17.13 -26.19 -26.53
C THR A 879 -17.64 -27.03 -27.70
N GLY A 880 -18.15 -28.23 -27.41
CA GLY A 880 -18.90 -29.02 -28.37
C GLY A 880 -20.17 -28.29 -28.81
N ALA A 881 -20.93 -28.93 -29.70
CA ALA A 881 -22.19 -28.41 -30.24
C ALA A 881 -23.15 -27.86 -29.16
N VAL A 882 -24.09 -26.99 -29.57
CA VAL A 882 -25.19 -26.48 -28.72
C VAL A 882 -25.86 -27.64 -27.99
N GLY A 883 -26.06 -27.50 -26.67
CA GLY A 883 -26.65 -28.55 -25.82
C GLY A 883 -25.65 -29.49 -25.14
N THR A 884 -24.37 -29.13 -25.08
CA THR A 884 -23.35 -29.91 -24.36
C THR A 884 -23.23 -29.47 -22.90
N ASN A 885 -23.11 -30.45 -22.00
CA ASN A 885 -22.89 -30.22 -20.58
C ASN A 885 -21.44 -29.78 -20.33
N ILE A 886 -21.24 -28.96 -19.32
CA ILE A 886 -19.92 -28.53 -18.88
C ILE A 886 -19.56 -29.30 -17.61
N GLU A 887 -18.45 -30.04 -17.66
CA GLU A 887 -17.93 -30.80 -16.53
C GLU A 887 -16.67 -30.12 -15.97
N ALA A 888 -16.62 -29.93 -14.65
CA ALA A 888 -15.42 -29.52 -13.95
C ALA A 888 -14.47 -30.72 -13.76
N ASN A 889 -13.16 -30.47 -13.80
CA ASN A 889 -12.20 -31.44 -13.28
C ASN A 889 -12.33 -31.60 -11.76
N ASP A 890 -11.73 -32.65 -11.19
CA ASP A 890 -11.79 -32.93 -9.74
C ASP A 890 -11.31 -31.77 -8.84
N ASN A 891 -10.39 -30.95 -9.35
CA ASN A 891 -9.83 -29.80 -8.65
C ASN A 891 -10.42 -28.46 -9.11
N GLU A 892 -11.48 -28.48 -9.93
CA GLU A 892 -12.11 -27.28 -10.47
C GLU A 892 -13.50 -27.01 -9.86
N VAL A 893 -13.85 -25.73 -9.83
CA VAL A 893 -15.15 -25.20 -9.45
C VAL A 893 -15.64 -24.31 -10.58
N LEU A 894 -16.83 -24.58 -11.09
CA LEU A 894 -17.45 -23.74 -12.12
C LEU A 894 -18.11 -22.51 -11.50
N ILE A 895 -17.76 -21.33 -12.00
CA ILE A 895 -18.34 -20.03 -11.62
C ILE A 895 -19.07 -19.45 -12.84
N LEU A 896 -20.36 -19.14 -12.70
CA LEU A 896 -21.14 -18.54 -13.79
C LEU A 896 -20.78 -17.06 -13.93
N VAL A 897 -20.47 -16.64 -15.15
CA VAL A 897 -20.19 -15.25 -15.50
C VAL A 897 -21.16 -14.83 -16.61
N TRP A 898 -21.74 -13.65 -16.50
CA TRP A 898 -22.71 -13.14 -17.46
C TRP A 898 -22.03 -12.21 -18.47
N SER A 899 -22.39 -12.33 -19.76
CA SER A 899 -21.80 -11.50 -20.80
C SER A 899 -22.41 -10.09 -20.80
N ASP A 900 -21.61 -9.05 -20.52
CA ASP A 900 -21.99 -7.64 -20.61
C ASP A 900 -22.26 -7.24 -22.08
N LYS A 901 -23.42 -7.60 -22.64
CA LYS A 901 -23.89 -7.09 -23.94
C LYS A 901 -25.02 -6.08 -23.84
N HIS A 902 -25.59 -5.87 -22.64
CA HIS A 902 -26.73 -4.98 -22.44
C HIS A 902 -26.43 -3.70 -21.64
N SER A 903 -25.20 -3.53 -21.14
CA SER A 903 -24.74 -2.30 -20.48
C SER A 903 -23.96 -1.41 -21.46
N SER A 904 -24.65 -0.78 -22.41
CA SER A 904 -24.13 0.44 -23.04
C SER A 904 -24.27 1.60 -22.06
N ASN A 905 -23.41 1.61 -21.04
CA ASN A 905 -22.99 2.75 -20.22
C ASN A 905 -21.91 2.25 -19.25
N LYS A 906 -20.70 2.05 -19.78
CA LYS A 906 -19.47 1.93 -18.97
C LYS A 906 -18.71 3.25 -19.11
N GLU A 907 -19.24 4.26 -18.43
CA GLU A 907 -18.56 5.44 -17.90
C GLU A 907 -19.54 6.05 -16.89
N LEU A 908 -19.08 6.32 -15.66
CA LEU A 908 -19.82 6.93 -14.53
C LEU A 908 -20.65 6.00 -13.63
N ILE A 909 -20.03 5.05 -12.93
CA ILE A 909 -20.33 4.80 -11.50
C ILE A 909 -19.02 4.43 -10.80
N ASN A 910 -18.24 5.46 -10.50
CA ASN A 910 -17.22 5.45 -9.45
C ASN A 910 -17.18 6.87 -8.91
N GLU A 911 -18.23 7.26 -8.19
CA GLU A 911 -18.35 8.47 -7.36
C GLU A 911 -19.80 8.55 -6.85
N SER A 912 -20.04 8.18 -5.58
CA SER A 912 -21.02 8.81 -4.67
C SER A 912 -21.39 7.87 -3.51
N SER A 913 -20.62 7.94 -2.43
CA SER A 913 -21.12 7.64 -1.08
C SER A 913 -20.52 8.62 -0.06
N GLY A 914 -20.63 9.92 -0.38
CA GLY A 914 -20.55 11.00 0.60
C GLY A 914 -21.92 11.66 0.71
N CYS A 915 -22.76 11.22 1.65
CA CYS A 915 -23.98 11.95 2.01
C CYS A 915 -23.84 12.45 3.43
N SER A 916 -23.53 13.74 3.54
CA SER A 916 -23.51 14.51 4.77
C SER A 916 -24.93 14.65 5.33
N VAL A 917 -25.10 14.29 6.59
CA VAL A 917 -26.33 14.55 7.34
C VAL A 917 -26.27 15.99 7.85
N SER A 918 -27.09 16.87 7.27
CA SER A 918 -27.41 18.17 7.86
C SER A 918 -28.91 18.47 7.74
N ARG A 919 -29.59 18.32 8.89
CA ARG A 919 -30.78 19.02 9.40
C ARG A 919 -31.95 19.33 8.44
N CYS A 920 -33.08 18.66 8.71
CA CYS A 920 -34.33 19.31 9.08
C CYS A 920 -34.81 18.70 10.41
#